data_AF-A0A7J5BH09-F1
#
_entry.id   AF-A0A7J5BH09-F1
#
_cell.length_a   1.000
_cell.length_b   1.000
_cell.length_c   1.000
_cell.angle_alpha   90.00
_cell.angle_beta   90.00
_cell.angle_gamma   90.00
#
_symmetry.space_group_name_H-M   'P 1'
#
loop_
_entity.id
_entity.type
_entity.pdbx_description
1 polymer ?
#
loop_
_entity_poly.entity_id
_entity_poly.type
_entity_poly.pdbx_seq_one_letter_code
_entity_poly.pdbx_strand_id
1 'polypeptide(L)'
;MHMGGFTASAILAAFFGFLLLPLAIIPYVAWSNRRGTTGFGHALISAAGLVYLVVLWAYTILPLPDPATLQCSAEAYGQFVPFDFIREVNWSNALADSMLRQVLLNVLFFVPLGALVRHLFGTRILTTVLIGAAISLAIEVTQLTGIYGIYPCPYRVFDVDDLLANTLGAFVGAFLAPILAKFPGQHRRDPHAPAKVTAARRLTGALVDFISVVLIGFGLPLALEVTLALAYPNSFAELPIHTHMSWIYAGTIAATAIVMFLIVPATTNATIGQHLSYLRSVRPDGSAPGFGRTLIRFITGGGLYFILIALSTLEIPFTGGLAHLWFVASVLVILIFSPRGISGFASGLVVVDARDPDSAHAARRRIDEPRRMSAAVLALGGTIYLGFSLVLGISTLLPAAGLGLSLLGLVALIASTLFLAGYLLFSGVTVLRREGRSLANMLGLLALAGVTAVLAVFVIAVLNQIYWLLVLSVAALGLTAYLGFIFFAFLLYGQIYARREPRPGMAAVVVLGSRVFGDRVPPLLAARIDRGMAAHRAEVEAGRDPLLILSGGQGADEQVAEGEAMAKYALDAGAEPALVRAETASTTTEENLKFSRELLRAEARGERMLVATNDYHAFRAALLARKLGIDAQVVGAKTARYYFPSAVLREFAAVLFLEKWQHLAFGLGVTLLSGAVAWIIVIG
;
A
#
# COMPACT_ATOMS: atom_id res chain seq x y z
N MET A 1 6.34 -3.90 41.76
CA MET A 1 5.82 -2.60 41.29
C MET A 1 4.30 -2.67 41.32
N HIS A 2 3.66 -2.02 42.29
CA HIS A 2 2.20 -1.83 42.26
C HIS A 2 1.88 -0.82 41.16
N MET A 3 1.53 -1.30 39.97
CA MET A 3 0.87 -0.43 39.00
C MET A 3 -0.49 -0.06 39.60
N GLY A 4 -0.74 1.23 39.81
CA GLY A 4 -2.03 1.72 40.26
C GLY A 4 -3.14 1.25 39.30
N GLY A 5 -4.36 1.02 39.81
CA GLY A 5 -5.45 0.40 39.04
C GLY A 5 -5.78 1.07 37.70
N PHE A 6 -5.47 2.37 37.54
CA PHE A 6 -5.69 3.13 36.32
C PHE A 6 -4.77 2.69 35.16
N THR A 7 -3.46 2.53 35.41
CA THR A 7 -2.50 2.14 34.36
C THR A 7 -2.71 0.69 33.93
N ALA A 8 -3.05 -0.20 34.87
CA ALA A 8 -3.39 -1.59 34.56
C ALA A 8 -4.64 -1.70 33.68
N SER A 9 -5.69 -0.93 33.97
CA SER A 9 -6.93 -0.92 33.19
C SER A 9 -6.73 -0.38 31.78
N ALA A 10 -5.91 0.67 31.62
CA ALA A 10 -5.57 1.22 30.31
C ALA A 10 -4.75 0.22 29.45
N ILE A 11 -3.80 -0.50 30.06
CA ILE A 11 -3.00 -1.54 29.37
C ILE A 11 -3.88 -2.71 28.94
N LEU A 12 -4.78 -3.19 29.82
CA LEU A 12 -5.72 -4.26 29.49
C LEU A 12 -6.67 -3.84 28.37
N ALA A 13 -7.22 -2.62 28.40
CA ALA A 13 -8.08 -2.09 27.35
C ALA A 13 -7.37 -2.05 26.00
N ALA A 14 -6.13 -1.56 25.97
CA ALA A 14 -5.32 -1.52 24.76
C ALA A 14 -5.02 -2.93 24.23
N PHE A 15 -4.70 -3.87 25.13
CA PHE A 15 -4.42 -5.26 24.78
C PHE A 15 -5.64 -5.99 24.21
N PHE A 16 -6.79 -5.95 24.91
CA PHE A 16 -8.03 -6.57 24.43
C PHE A 16 -8.55 -5.90 23.16
N GLY A 17 -8.47 -4.57 23.06
CA GLY A 17 -8.84 -3.83 21.85
C GLY A 17 -8.03 -4.26 20.64
N PHE A 18 -6.72 -4.48 20.82
CA PHE A 18 -5.86 -4.97 19.75
C PHE A 18 -6.18 -6.43 19.36
N LEU A 19 -6.50 -7.29 20.34
CA LEU A 19 -6.89 -8.67 20.08
C LEU A 19 -8.25 -8.80 19.36
N LEU A 20 -9.19 -7.89 19.60
CA LEU A 20 -10.51 -7.89 18.98
C LEU A 20 -10.50 -7.31 17.55
N LEU A 21 -9.49 -6.52 17.18
CA LEU A 21 -9.40 -5.91 15.84
C LEU A 21 -9.43 -6.95 14.71
N PRO A 22 -8.63 -8.04 14.72
CA PRO A 22 -8.72 -9.10 13.73
C PRO A 22 -10.13 -9.70 13.58
N LEU A 23 -10.84 -9.92 14.70
CA LEU A 23 -12.20 -10.45 14.71
C LEU A 23 -13.19 -9.47 14.08
N ALA A 24 -13.01 -8.18 14.32
CA ALA A 24 -13.88 -7.12 13.81
C ALA A 24 -13.68 -6.82 12.32
N ILE A 25 -12.54 -7.21 11.70
CA ILE A 25 -12.27 -6.94 10.28
C ILE A 25 -13.30 -7.58 9.36
N ILE A 26 -13.70 -8.83 9.61
CA ILE A 26 -14.67 -9.55 8.76
C ILE A 26 -16.04 -8.84 8.73
N PRO A 27 -16.71 -8.59 9.89
CA PRO A 27 -17.99 -7.88 9.90
C PRO A 27 -17.84 -6.43 9.43
N TYR A 28 -16.71 -5.76 9.73
CA TYR A 28 -16.43 -4.41 9.23
C TYR A 28 -16.40 -4.38 7.70
N VAL A 29 -15.64 -5.26 7.04
CA VAL A 29 -15.52 -5.29 5.57
C VAL A 29 -16.89 -5.59 4.93
N ALA A 30 -17.66 -6.50 5.50
CA ALA A 30 -19.02 -6.79 5.04
C ALA A 30 -19.93 -5.54 5.14
N TRP A 31 -19.94 -4.90 6.31
CA TRP A 31 -20.76 -3.72 6.59
C TRP A 31 -20.36 -2.50 5.74
N SER A 32 -19.06 -2.21 5.67
CA SER A 32 -18.48 -1.10 4.89
C SER A 32 -18.78 -1.21 3.40
N ASN A 33 -18.65 -2.42 2.83
CA ASN A 33 -18.99 -2.64 1.42
C ASN A 33 -20.49 -2.54 1.15
N ARG A 34 -21.35 -3.06 2.04
CA ARG A 34 -22.82 -2.96 1.92
C ARG A 34 -23.34 -1.52 2.00
N ARG A 35 -22.67 -0.66 2.79
CA ARG A 35 -22.99 0.77 2.88
C ARG A 35 -22.35 1.63 1.79
N GLY A 36 -21.42 1.06 1.03
CA GLY A 36 -20.70 1.79 -0.01
C GLY A 36 -19.72 2.83 0.54
N THR A 37 -19.38 2.78 1.82
CA THR A 37 -18.41 3.68 2.47
C THR A 37 -17.12 2.94 2.75
N THR A 38 -16.06 3.22 2.00
CA THR A 38 -14.77 2.51 2.09
C THR A 38 -13.58 3.48 2.14
N GLY A 39 -12.36 2.95 2.25
CA GLY A 39 -11.12 3.74 2.24
C GLY A 39 -10.39 3.74 3.57
N PHE A 40 -9.12 4.16 3.54
CA PHE A 40 -8.23 4.12 4.71
C PHE A 40 -8.75 4.98 5.87
N GLY A 41 -9.25 6.18 5.58
CA GLY A 41 -9.79 7.07 6.61
C GLY A 41 -11.03 6.47 7.30
N HIS A 42 -11.89 5.80 6.54
CA HIS A 42 -13.07 5.13 7.11
C HIS A 42 -12.65 3.96 8.00
N ALA A 43 -11.70 3.15 7.55
CA ALA A 43 -11.15 2.04 8.33
C ALA A 43 -10.50 2.52 9.64
N LEU A 44 -9.77 3.63 9.60
CA LEU A 44 -9.14 4.21 10.79
C LEU A 44 -10.17 4.69 11.80
N ILE A 45 -11.23 5.38 11.35
CA ILE A 45 -12.32 5.81 12.24
C ILE A 45 -13.04 4.61 12.85
N SER A 46 -13.33 3.57 12.06
CA SER A 46 -13.97 2.35 12.57
C SER A 46 -13.08 1.60 13.57
N ALA A 47 -11.78 1.50 13.31
CA ALA A 47 -10.83 0.88 14.23
C ALA A 47 -10.68 1.70 15.52
N ALA A 48 -10.57 3.03 15.42
CA ALA A 48 -10.55 3.92 16.58
C ALA A 48 -11.84 3.81 17.38
N GLY A 49 -12.99 3.65 16.73
CA GLY A 49 -14.26 3.41 17.39
C GLY A 49 -14.31 2.10 18.16
N LEU A 50 -13.76 1.01 17.60
CA LEU A 50 -13.65 -0.27 18.32
C LEU A 50 -12.75 -0.14 19.56
N VAL A 51 -11.57 0.46 19.40
CA VAL A 51 -10.64 0.71 20.52
C VAL A 51 -11.32 1.58 21.58
N TYR A 52 -12.03 2.63 21.17
CA TYR A 52 -12.80 3.48 22.07
C TYR A 52 -13.87 2.70 22.84
N LEU A 53 -14.59 1.77 22.21
CA LEU A 53 -15.60 0.95 22.90
C LEU A 53 -14.96 0.02 23.96
N VAL A 54 -13.76 -0.52 23.68
CA VAL A 54 -13.04 -1.33 24.67
C VAL A 54 -12.50 -0.47 25.81
N VAL A 55 -12.03 0.74 25.50
CA VAL A 55 -11.65 1.76 26.50
C VAL A 55 -12.85 2.12 27.37
N LEU A 56 -14.00 2.44 26.76
CA LEU A 56 -15.25 2.72 27.45
C LEU A 56 -15.58 1.59 28.43
N TRP A 57 -15.65 0.35 27.94
CA TRP A 57 -15.89 -0.83 28.76
C TRP A 57 -14.89 -0.96 29.92
N ALA A 58 -13.59 -0.85 29.65
CA ALA A 58 -12.56 -1.02 30.66
C ALA A 58 -12.62 0.06 31.74
N TYR A 59 -12.80 1.33 31.40
CA TYR A 59 -12.88 2.42 32.39
C TYR A 59 -14.15 2.36 33.23
N THR A 60 -15.25 1.89 32.64
CA THR A 60 -16.53 1.79 33.36
C THR A 60 -16.63 0.53 34.21
N ILE A 61 -15.84 -0.50 33.96
CA ILE A 61 -15.94 -1.77 34.70
C ILE A 61 -14.73 -2.03 35.60
N LEU A 62 -13.51 -1.70 35.16
CA LEU A 62 -12.26 -1.94 35.86
C LEU A 62 -11.82 -0.73 36.70
N PRO A 63 -11.04 -0.92 37.78
CA PRO A 63 -10.57 -2.21 38.31
C PRO A 63 -11.67 -2.96 39.06
N LEU A 64 -11.60 -4.30 39.00
CA LEU A 64 -12.45 -5.16 39.80
C LEU A 64 -11.92 -5.24 41.25
N PRO A 65 -12.79 -5.15 42.28
CA PRO A 65 -12.37 -5.24 43.67
C PRO A 65 -11.96 -6.68 44.04
N ASP A 66 -11.10 -6.82 45.05
CA ASP A 66 -10.77 -8.12 45.64
C ASP A 66 -11.98 -8.62 46.46
N PRO A 67 -12.59 -9.78 46.12
CA PRO A 67 -13.73 -10.32 46.83
C PRO A 67 -13.50 -10.49 48.33
N ALA A 68 -12.27 -10.74 48.78
CA ALA A 68 -11.95 -10.94 50.19
C ALA A 68 -12.03 -9.64 51.03
N THR A 69 -12.00 -8.49 50.36
CA THR A 69 -11.94 -7.17 51.02
C THR A 69 -13.18 -6.30 50.77
N LEU A 70 -14.12 -6.77 49.94
CA LEU A 70 -15.31 -6.02 49.57
C LEU A 70 -16.29 -5.92 50.76
N GLN A 71 -16.56 -4.69 51.20
CA GLN A 71 -17.55 -4.40 52.24
C GLN A 71 -18.85 -3.89 51.61
N CYS A 72 -19.95 -4.60 51.81
CA CYS A 72 -21.25 -4.23 51.28
C CYS A 72 -21.96 -3.24 52.23
N SER A 73 -22.32 -2.05 51.75
CA SER A 73 -23.10 -1.05 52.50
C SER A 73 -24.42 -0.71 51.78
N ALA A 74 -25.45 -0.34 52.55
CA ALA A 74 -26.76 0.05 52.00
C ALA A 74 -26.72 1.40 51.25
N GLU A 75 -25.71 2.24 51.52
CA GLU A 75 -25.46 3.50 50.81
C GLU A 75 -24.88 3.27 49.41
N ALA A 76 -24.39 2.06 49.10
CA ALA A 76 -23.80 1.72 47.80
C ALA A 76 -24.83 1.42 46.69
N TYR A 77 -26.14 1.43 47.00
CA TYR A 77 -27.20 1.00 46.06
C TYR A 77 -27.60 2.06 45.04
N GLY A 78 -27.34 3.35 45.26
CA GLY A 78 -27.46 4.35 44.21
C GLY A 78 -27.90 5.75 44.65
N GLN A 79 -27.51 6.72 43.84
CA GLN A 79 -27.98 8.09 43.82
C GLN A 79 -29.09 8.17 42.76
N PHE A 80 -30.30 8.57 43.16
CA PHE A 80 -31.47 8.60 42.26
C PHE A 80 -32.09 10.00 42.07
N VAL A 81 -31.47 11.04 42.62
CA VAL A 81 -32.00 12.41 42.55
C VAL A 81 -31.34 13.14 41.38
N PRO A 82 -32.07 13.51 40.32
CA PRO A 82 -31.48 14.25 39.21
C PRO A 82 -30.94 15.61 39.66
N PHE A 83 -29.76 15.96 39.14
CA PHE A 83 -29.01 17.19 39.36
C PHE A 83 -28.57 17.43 40.80
N ASP A 84 -28.35 16.39 41.57
CA ASP A 84 -27.94 16.49 42.98
C ASP A 84 -26.52 17.04 43.10
N PHE A 85 -25.66 16.76 42.11
CA PHE A 85 -24.31 17.33 42.02
C PHE A 85 -24.29 18.88 42.18
N ILE A 86 -25.35 19.59 41.76
CA ILE A 86 -25.42 21.05 41.86
C ILE A 86 -25.33 21.53 43.31
N ARG A 87 -25.84 20.74 44.25
CA ARG A 87 -25.85 21.04 45.68
C ARG A 87 -24.50 20.73 46.33
N GLU A 88 -23.77 19.76 45.78
CA GLU A 88 -22.49 19.29 46.32
C GLU A 88 -21.30 20.06 45.78
N VAL A 89 -21.43 20.67 44.60
CA VAL A 89 -20.35 21.45 43.96
C VAL A 89 -20.03 22.71 44.77
N ASN A 90 -18.74 22.90 45.07
CA ASN A 90 -18.25 24.16 45.58
C ASN A 90 -18.08 25.20 44.46
N TRP A 91 -19.12 26.00 44.24
CA TRP A 91 -19.17 27.02 43.18
C TRP A 91 -18.11 28.11 43.31
N SER A 92 -17.56 28.38 44.50
CA SER A 92 -16.49 29.38 44.65
C SER A 92 -15.15 28.89 44.09
N ASN A 93 -14.99 27.58 43.89
CA ASN A 93 -13.78 26.99 43.31
C ASN A 93 -14.12 25.86 42.30
N ALA A 94 -15.08 26.14 41.43
CA ALA A 94 -15.69 25.17 40.51
C ALA A 94 -14.66 24.36 39.69
N LEU A 95 -13.58 24.98 39.19
CA LEU A 95 -12.58 24.30 38.36
C LEU A 95 -11.73 23.26 39.10
N ALA A 96 -11.58 23.40 40.43
CA ALA A 96 -10.84 22.47 41.26
C ALA A 96 -11.73 21.45 41.98
N ASP A 97 -13.05 21.60 41.86
CA ASP A 97 -14.04 20.72 42.47
C ASP A 97 -14.03 19.32 41.81
N SER A 98 -14.04 18.25 42.62
CA SER A 98 -14.03 16.87 42.10
C SER A 98 -15.35 16.49 41.45
N MET A 99 -16.48 16.94 41.99
CA MET A 99 -17.82 16.58 41.52
C MET A 99 -18.11 17.24 40.17
N LEU A 100 -17.80 18.53 40.03
CA LEU A 100 -17.96 19.21 38.74
C LEU A 100 -17.05 18.60 37.66
N ARG A 101 -15.80 18.25 38.01
CA ARG A 101 -14.89 17.58 37.08
C ARG A 101 -15.40 16.20 36.66
N GLN A 102 -16.01 15.43 37.57
CA GLN A 102 -16.61 14.13 37.25
C GLN A 102 -17.70 14.29 36.18
N VAL A 103 -18.67 15.16 36.41
CA VAL A 103 -19.76 15.42 35.44
C VAL A 103 -19.23 15.87 34.08
N LEU A 104 -18.27 16.81 34.07
CA LEU A 104 -17.67 17.28 32.81
C LEU A 104 -16.90 16.19 32.08
N LEU A 105 -16.15 15.35 32.81
CA LEU A 105 -15.40 14.23 32.23
C LEU A 105 -16.35 13.17 31.68
N ASN A 106 -17.47 12.87 32.34
CA ASN A 106 -18.49 11.93 31.87
C ASN A 106 -19.14 12.43 30.56
N VAL A 107 -19.51 13.71 30.50
CA VAL A 107 -19.94 14.34 29.24
C VAL A 107 -18.88 14.17 28.15
N LEU A 108 -17.64 14.58 28.41
CA LEU A 108 -16.54 14.50 27.43
C LEU A 108 -16.24 13.06 27.00
N PHE A 109 -16.38 12.09 27.91
CA PHE A 109 -16.10 10.68 27.65
C PHE A 109 -17.12 10.05 26.70
N PHE A 110 -18.37 10.52 26.69
CA PHE A 110 -19.43 10.06 25.78
C PHE A 110 -19.57 10.87 24.49
N VAL A 111 -18.89 12.03 24.35
CA VAL A 111 -18.85 12.79 23.08
C VAL A 111 -18.36 11.93 21.90
N PRO A 112 -17.26 11.17 22.01
CA PRO A 112 -16.84 10.28 20.93
C PRO A 112 -17.89 9.24 20.55
N LEU A 113 -18.60 8.64 21.52
CA LEU A 113 -19.67 7.67 21.25
C LEU A 113 -20.76 8.27 20.35
N GLY A 114 -21.26 9.46 20.71
CA GLY A 114 -22.28 10.16 19.93
C GLY A 114 -21.80 10.49 18.51
N ALA A 115 -20.57 10.99 18.39
CA ALA A 115 -19.99 11.34 17.09
C ALA A 115 -19.81 10.10 16.19
N LEU A 116 -19.27 9.01 16.74
CA LEU A 116 -19.01 7.75 16.04
C LEU A 116 -20.30 7.06 15.61
N VAL A 117 -21.27 6.92 16.53
CA VAL A 117 -22.55 6.27 16.23
C VAL A 117 -23.27 7.00 15.10
N ARG A 118 -23.32 8.34 15.15
CA ARG A 118 -23.96 9.12 14.09
C ARG A 118 -23.21 9.05 12.78
N HIS A 119 -21.88 9.21 12.79
CA HIS A 119 -21.06 9.21 11.57
C HIS A 119 -21.02 7.85 10.88
N LEU A 120 -20.79 6.78 11.63
CA LEU A 120 -20.68 5.42 11.10
C LEU A 120 -22.05 4.89 10.68
N PHE A 121 -23.07 5.04 11.53
CA PHE A 121 -24.39 4.43 11.29
C PHE A 121 -25.38 5.35 10.57
N GLY A 122 -25.09 6.64 10.40
CA GLY A 122 -25.98 7.58 9.71
C GLY A 122 -27.31 7.81 10.45
N THR A 123 -27.31 7.64 11.78
CA THR A 123 -28.50 7.77 12.61
C THR A 123 -28.95 9.23 12.75
N ARG A 124 -30.23 9.44 13.06
CA ARG A 124 -30.74 10.77 13.43
C ARG A 124 -30.24 11.12 14.84
N ILE A 125 -30.14 12.42 15.16
CA ILE A 125 -29.64 12.90 16.47
C ILE A 125 -30.37 12.22 17.62
N LEU A 126 -31.70 12.21 17.61
CA LEU A 126 -32.50 11.57 18.65
C LEU A 126 -32.15 10.09 18.82
N THR A 127 -32.01 9.35 17.71
CA THR A 127 -31.63 7.93 17.76
C THR A 127 -30.22 7.75 18.34
N THR A 128 -29.26 8.62 17.98
CA THR A 128 -27.91 8.59 18.56
C THR A 128 -27.94 8.83 20.07
N VAL A 129 -28.73 9.82 20.52
CA VAL A 129 -28.90 10.14 21.94
C VAL A 129 -29.52 8.98 22.70
N LEU A 130 -30.58 8.37 22.17
CA LEU A 130 -31.22 7.21 22.77
C LEU A 130 -30.28 6.01 22.88
N ILE A 131 -29.43 5.78 21.86
CA ILE A 131 -28.38 4.75 21.92
C ILE A 131 -27.36 5.08 23.02
N GLY A 132 -26.92 6.34 23.12
CA GLY A 132 -26.01 6.79 24.17
C GLY A 132 -26.60 6.60 25.57
N ALA A 133 -27.84 7.00 25.77
CA ALA A 133 -28.58 6.81 27.02
C ALA A 133 -28.74 5.32 27.37
N ALA A 134 -29.08 4.48 26.38
CA ALA A 134 -29.20 3.04 26.59
C ALA A 134 -27.87 2.37 26.95
N ILE A 135 -26.76 2.80 26.33
CA ILE A 135 -25.42 2.32 26.68
C ILE A 135 -25.02 2.77 28.09
N SER A 136 -25.27 4.04 28.44
CA SER A 136 -25.01 4.52 29.80
C SER A 136 -25.83 3.74 30.82
N LEU A 137 -27.12 3.56 30.57
CA LEU A 137 -27.98 2.75 31.44
C LEU A 137 -27.48 1.31 31.58
N ALA A 138 -27.05 0.68 30.49
CA ALA A 138 -26.52 -0.67 30.54
C ALA A 138 -25.24 -0.76 31.40
N ILE A 139 -24.41 0.27 31.38
CA ILE A 139 -23.21 0.38 32.22
C ILE A 139 -23.60 0.51 33.69
N GLU A 140 -24.47 1.47 34.02
CA GLU A 140 -24.95 1.70 35.38
C GLU A 140 -25.65 0.45 35.96
N VAL A 141 -26.49 -0.23 35.16
CA VAL A 141 -27.14 -1.49 35.57
C VAL A 141 -26.11 -2.61 35.77
N THR A 142 -25.09 -2.68 34.93
CA THR A 142 -24.02 -3.68 35.10
C THR A 142 -23.27 -3.47 36.41
N GLN A 143 -23.05 -2.22 36.81
CA GLN A 143 -22.39 -1.88 38.08
C GLN A 143 -23.32 -2.12 39.29
N LEU A 144 -24.58 -1.67 39.20
CA LEU A 144 -25.61 -1.86 40.22
C LEU A 144 -25.85 -3.33 40.55
N THR A 145 -25.76 -4.20 39.57
CA THR A 145 -25.91 -5.65 39.77
C THR A 145 -24.65 -6.31 40.35
N GLY A 146 -23.59 -5.54 40.62
CA GLY A 146 -22.28 -6.05 41.02
C GLY A 146 -21.60 -6.87 39.91
N ILE A 147 -21.91 -6.59 38.64
CA ILE A 147 -21.75 -7.48 37.47
C ILE A 147 -22.52 -8.78 37.69
N TYR A 148 -23.83 -8.71 37.53
CA TYR A 148 -24.73 -9.86 37.39
C TYR A 148 -24.56 -10.96 38.45
N GLY A 149 -24.31 -10.57 39.70
CA GLY A 149 -24.18 -11.49 40.84
C GLY A 149 -22.83 -12.18 40.99
N ILE A 150 -21.80 -11.78 40.22
CA ILE A 150 -20.41 -12.21 40.49
C ILE A 150 -19.94 -11.68 41.85
N TYR A 151 -20.33 -10.44 42.19
CA TYR A 151 -20.12 -9.85 43.50
C TYR A 151 -21.43 -9.83 44.31
N PRO A 152 -21.36 -10.00 45.65
CA PRO A 152 -22.55 -10.05 46.50
C PRO A 152 -23.31 -8.72 46.62
N CYS A 153 -22.70 -7.61 46.19
CA CYS A 153 -23.27 -6.27 46.23
C CYS A 153 -22.65 -5.37 45.14
N PRO A 154 -23.24 -4.19 44.84
CA PRO A 154 -22.64 -3.22 43.93
C PRO A 154 -21.26 -2.78 44.44
N TYR A 155 -20.27 -2.76 43.56
CA TYR A 155 -18.93 -2.24 43.88
C TYR A 155 -18.67 -0.85 43.29
N ARG A 156 -19.63 -0.32 42.52
CA ARG A 156 -19.74 1.07 42.10
C ARG A 156 -21.19 1.52 42.31
N VAL A 157 -21.36 2.79 42.64
CA VAL A 157 -22.67 3.40 42.93
C VAL A 157 -23.36 3.70 41.61
N PHE A 158 -24.63 3.31 41.48
CA PHE A 158 -25.49 3.73 40.38
C PHE A 158 -25.80 5.22 40.52
N ASP A 159 -25.52 6.03 39.50
CA ASP A 159 -25.70 7.48 39.58
C ASP A 159 -26.55 8.01 38.40
N VAL A 160 -27.71 8.61 38.73
CA VAL A 160 -28.60 9.23 37.73
C VAL A 160 -27.93 10.43 37.06
N ASP A 161 -27.08 11.18 37.77
CA ASP A 161 -26.34 12.31 37.21
C ASP A 161 -25.31 11.86 36.18
N ASP A 162 -24.64 10.71 36.41
CA ASP A 162 -23.73 10.12 35.43
C ASP A 162 -24.48 9.68 34.17
N LEU A 163 -25.67 9.09 34.32
CA LEU A 163 -26.54 8.74 33.19
C LEU A 163 -26.95 9.96 32.37
N LEU A 164 -27.31 11.07 33.04
CA LEU A 164 -27.65 12.33 32.38
C LEU A 164 -26.43 12.97 31.69
N ALA A 165 -25.27 12.99 32.36
CA ALA A 165 -24.02 13.52 31.83
C ALA A 165 -23.55 12.76 30.58
N ASN A 166 -23.54 11.42 30.63
CA ASN A 166 -23.19 10.56 29.50
C ASN A 166 -24.17 10.74 28.33
N THR A 167 -25.46 10.87 28.61
CA THR A 167 -26.49 11.14 27.60
C THR A 167 -26.28 12.51 26.93
N LEU A 168 -25.95 13.54 27.71
CA LEU A 168 -25.58 14.86 27.19
C LEU A 168 -24.31 14.80 26.35
N GLY A 169 -23.31 14.02 26.77
CA GLY A 169 -22.12 13.72 25.99
C GLY A 169 -22.46 13.14 24.61
N ALA A 170 -23.31 12.12 24.57
CA ALA A 170 -23.77 11.51 23.32
C ALA A 170 -24.53 12.52 22.42
N PHE A 171 -25.32 13.42 23.02
CA PHE A 171 -25.96 14.53 22.30
C PHE A 171 -24.94 15.47 21.67
N VAL A 172 -24.00 16.01 22.45
CA VAL A 172 -22.94 16.89 21.96
C VAL A 172 -22.12 16.20 20.86
N GLY A 173 -21.75 14.94 21.08
CA GLY A 173 -21.10 14.09 20.08
C GLY A 173 -21.88 13.97 18.79
N ALA A 174 -23.19 13.72 18.86
CA ALA A 174 -24.05 13.66 17.69
C ALA A 174 -24.02 14.98 16.91
N PHE A 175 -23.99 16.14 17.58
CA PHE A 175 -23.83 17.44 16.91
C PHE A 175 -22.46 17.61 16.24
N LEU A 176 -21.39 17.10 16.86
CA LEU A 176 -20.02 17.21 16.35
C LEU A 176 -19.66 16.18 15.27
N ALA A 177 -20.50 15.16 15.03
CA ALA A 177 -20.27 14.11 14.03
C ALA A 177 -19.85 14.60 12.62
N PRO A 178 -20.35 15.73 12.07
CA PRO A 178 -19.91 16.24 10.76
C PRO A 178 -18.40 16.52 10.67
N ILE A 179 -17.70 16.71 11.79
CA ILE A 179 -16.23 16.86 11.81
C ILE A 179 -15.56 15.57 11.30
N LEU A 180 -16.06 14.40 11.70
CA LEU A 180 -15.53 13.11 11.25
C LEU A 180 -15.69 12.89 9.75
N ALA A 181 -16.72 13.49 9.12
CA ALA A 181 -16.90 13.43 7.68
C ALA A 181 -15.81 14.17 6.89
N LYS A 182 -15.10 15.12 7.51
CA LYS A 182 -13.98 15.85 6.91
C LYS A 182 -12.65 15.09 6.96
N PHE A 183 -12.60 13.97 7.69
CA PHE A 183 -11.39 13.17 7.82
C PHE A 183 -10.99 12.56 6.45
N PRO A 184 -9.73 12.75 5.99
CA PRO A 184 -9.32 12.41 4.63
C PRO A 184 -9.33 10.89 4.38
N GLY A 185 -9.46 10.50 3.11
CA GLY A 185 -9.36 9.10 2.69
C GLY A 185 -10.64 8.27 2.88
N GLN A 186 -11.77 8.89 3.17
CA GLN A 186 -13.11 8.28 3.14
C GLN A 186 -13.70 8.41 1.73
N HIS A 187 -14.24 7.31 1.21
CA HIS A 187 -14.82 7.24 -0.12
C HIS A 187 -16.25 6.70 -0.02
N ARG A 188 -17.23 7.47 -0.50
CA ARG A 188 -18.63 7.03 -0.60
C ARG A 188 -18.96 6.72 -2.05
N ARG A 189 -19.64 5.60 -2.28
CA ARG A 189 -20.13 5.15 -3.58
C ARG A 189 -21.48 4.47 -3.42
N ASP A 190 -22.22 4.35 -4.51
CA ASP A 190 -23.37 3.46 -4.57
C ASP A 190 -22.93 2.00 -4.31
N PRO A 191 -23.51 1.32 -3.30
CA PRO A 191 -23.22 -0.08 -2.99
C PRO A 191 -23.60 -1.08 -4.09
N HIS A 192 -24.48 -0.72 -5.01
CA HIS A 192 -24.92 -1.61 -6.09
C HIS A 192 -24.19 -1.34 -7.40
N ALA A 193 -23.66 -0.14 -7.59
CA ALA A 193 -22.89 0.21 -8.77
C ALA A 193 -21.56 -0.57 -8.84
N PRO A 194 -21.25 -1.20 -9.99
CA PRO A 194 -19.97 -1.88 -10.18
C PRO A 194 -18.80 -0.92 -10.09
N ALA A 195 -17.67 -1.42 -9.59
CA ALA A 195 -16.51 -0.60 -9.31
C ALA A 195 -15.22 -1.28 -9.74
N LYS A 196 -14.20 -0.46 -10.03
CA LYS A 196 -12.89 -0.94 -10.44
C LYS A 196 -12.29 -1.88 -9.39
N VAL A 197 -11.68 -2.97 -9.85
CA VAL A 197 -10.85 -3.84 -9.01
C VAL A 197 -9.49 -3.16 -8.81
N THR A 198 -9.24 -2.69 -7.59
CA THR A 198 -7.97 -2.09 -7.17
C THR A 198 -7.16 -3.10 -6.36
N ALA A 199 -5.84 -2.89 -6.26
CA ALA A 199 -4.98 -3.71 -5.41
C ALA A 199 -5.45 -3.68 -3.94
N ALA A 200 -5.79 -2.49 -3.43
CA ALA A 200 -6.32 -2.33 -2.06
C ALA A 200 -7.57 -3.19 -1.85
N ARG A 201 -8.58 -3.10 -2.74
CA ARG A 201 -9.80 -3.91 -2.65
C ARG A 201 -9.52 -5.41 -2.75
N ARG A 202 -8.58 -5.81 -3.62
CA ARG A 202 -8.16 -7.22 -3.77
C ARG A 202 -7.50 -7.74 -2.50
N LEU A 203 -6.66 -6.93 -1.85
CA LEU A 203 -5.98 -7.26 -0.60
C LEU A 203 -6.93 -7.23 0.60
N THR A 204 -7.93 -6.34 0.63
CA THR A 204 -8.97 -6.38 1.67
C THR A 204 -9.70 -7.73 1.67
N GLY A 205 -10.09 -8.22 0.48
CA GLY A 205 -10.66 -9.56 0.36
C GLY A 205 -9.67 -10.66 0.78
N ALA A 206 -8.39 -10.56 0.36
CA ALA A 206 -7.37 -11.52 0.76
C ALA A 206 -7.11 -11.53 2.28
N LEU A 207 -7.18 -10.37 2.93
CA LEU A 207 -7.01 -10.22 4.37
C LEU A 207 -8.17 -10.88 5.12
N VAL A 208 -9.40 -10.72 4.65
CA VAL A 208 -10.55 -11.45 5.19
C VAL A 208 -10.34 -12.96 5.07
N ASP A 209 -9.91 -13.46 3.91
CA ASP A 209 -9.64 -14.88 3.71
C ASP A 209 -8.55 -15.38 4.67
N PHE A 210 -7.46 -14.60 4.79
CA PHE A 210 -6.34 -14.90 5.67
C PHE A 210 -6.77 -15.00 7.13
N ILE A 211 -7.45 -13.96 7.64
CA ILE A 211 -7.96 -13.92 9.01
C ILE A 211 -8.95 -15.06 9.24
N SER A 212 -9.83 -15.37 8.28
CA SER A 212 -10.78 -16.47 8.41
C SER A 212 -10.07 -17.80 8.63
N VAL A 213 -9.00 -18.09 7.89
CA VAL A 213 -8.22 -19.31 8.09
C VAL A 213 -7.47 -19.29 9.41
N VAL A 214 -6.91 -18.15 9.83
CA VAL A 214 -6.23 -18.04 11.13
C VAL A 214 -7.21 -18.29 12.28
N LEU A 215 -8.38 -17.64 12.26
CA LEU A 215 -9.37 -17.77 13.31
C LEU A 215 -9.93 -19.19 13.44
N ILE A 216 -10.24 -19.85 12.32
CA ILE A 216 -10.80 -21.20 12.35
C ILE A 216 -9.69 -22.24 12.56
N GLY A 217 -8.61 -22.15 11.77
CA GLY A 217 -7.52 -23.11 11.75
C GLY A 217 -6.65 -23.10 13.01
N PHE A 218 -6.39 -21.93 13.61
CA PHE A 218 -5.68 -21.87 14.90
C PHE A 218 -6.62 -21.75 16.09
N GLY A 219 -7.74 -21.02 15.95
CA GLY A 219 -8.63 -20.75 17.08
C GLY A 219 -9.34 -21.99 17.61
N LEU A 220 -9.75 -22.93 16.75
CA LEU A 220 -10.40 -24.17 17.21
C LEU A 220 -9.45 -25.08 18.01
N PRO A 221 -8.25 -25.44 17.52
CA PRO A 221 -7.29 -26.17 18.34
C PRO A 221 -6.88 -25.43 19.61
N LEU A 222 -6.66 -24.10 19.53
CA LEU A 222 -6.31 -23.30 20.71
C LEU A 222 -7.41 -23.33 21.77
N ALA A 223 -8.68 -23.21 21.37
CA ALA A 223 -9.80 -23.29 22.30
C ALA A 223 -9.88 -24.68 22.96
N LEU A 224 -9.64 -25.75 22.20
CA LEU A 224 -9.56 -27.10 22.73
C LEU A 224 -8.40 -27.24 23.73
N GLU A 225 -7.22 -26.75 23.36
CA GLU A 225 -6.01 -26.80 24.18
C GLU A 225 -6.21 -26.06 25.51
N VAL A 226 -6.71 -24.83 25.47
CA VAL A 226 -7.03 -24.03 26.66
C VAL A 226 -8.09 -24.72 27.52
N THR A 227 -9.13 -25.28 26.91
CA THR A 227 -10.19 -26.00 27.65
C THR A 227 -9.61 -27.21 28.38
N LEU A 228 -8.75 -27.98 27.73
CA LEU A 228 -8.08 -29.13 28.34
C LEU A 228 -7.09 -28.71 29.42
N ALA A 229 -6.35 -27.62 29.23
CA ALA A 229 -5.45 -27.07 30.23
C ALA A 229 -6.21 -26.59 31.48
N LEU A 230 -7.38 -25.98 31.31
CA LEU A 230 -8.25 -25.57 32.42
C LEU A 230 -8.93 -26.77 33.12
N ALA A 231 -9.32 -27.79 32.36
CA ALA A 231 -9.95 -29.01 32.90
C ALA A 231 -8.94 -29.92 33.64
N TYR A 232 -7.66 -29.91 33.23
CA TYR A 232 -6.60 -30.76 33.78
C TYR A 232 -5.33 -29.97 34.14
N PRO A 233 -5.37 -29.02 35.09
CA PRO A 233 -4.26 -28.06 35.31
C PRO A 233 -2.92 -28.72 35.69
N ASN A 234 -2.97 -29.85 36.40
CA ASN A 234 -1.80 -30.54 36.92
C ASN A 234 -1.31 -31.70 36.04
N SER A 235 -2.10 -32.11 35.03
CA SER A 235 -1.81 -33.29 34.21
C SER A 235 -2.01 -33.07 32.71
N PHE A 236 -2.29 -31.84 32.27
CA PHE A 236 -2.49 -31.50 30.86
C PHE A 236 -1.32 -31.96 29.97
N ALA A 237 -0.08 -31.76 30.42
CA ALA A 237 1.13 -32.17 29.69
C ALA A 237 1.27 -33.70 29.56
N GLU A 238 0.62 -34.47 30.43
CA GLU A 238 0.64 -35.93 30.44
C GLU A 238 -0.48 -36.55 29.58
N LEU A 239 -1.45 -35.74 29.13
CA LEU A 239 -2.53 -36.24 28.29
C LEU A 239 -1.96 -36.70 26.93
N PRO A 240 -2.38 -37.88 26.41
CA PRO A 240 -1.94 -38.36 25.10
C PRO A 240 -2.21 -37.37 23.96
N ILE A 241 -3.27 -36.55 24.08
CA ILE A 241 -3.62 -35.56 23.06
C ILE A 241 -2.59 -34.41 22.97
N HIS A 242 -1.87 -34.11 24.06
CA HIS A 242 -0.89 -33.03 24.09
C HIS A 242 0.25 -33.28 23.08
N THR A 243 0.73 -34.52 22.98
CA THR A 243 1.77 -34.90 21.98
C THR A 243 1.27 -34.89 20.54
N HIS A 244 -0.06 -34.87 20.34
CA HIS A 244 -0.70 -34.78 19.02
C HIS A 244 -1.16 -33.36 18.67
N MET A 245 -0.95 -32.35 19.52
CA MET A 245 -1.45 -30.99 19.27
C MET A 245 -0.91 -30.40 17.96
N SER A 246 0.39 -30.56 17.66
CA SER A 246 0.97 -30.07 16.39
C SER A 246 0.27 -30.65 15.15
N TRP A 247 -0.12 -31.93 15.19
CA TRP A 247 -0.90 -32.57 14.13
C TRP A 247 -2.33 -32.04 14.05
N ILE A 248 -2.97 -31.77 15.19
CA ILE A 248 -4.31 -31.17 15.24
C ILE A 248 -4.27 -29.76 14.64
N TYR A 249 -3.31 -28.92 15.02
CA TYR A 249 -3.13 -27.59 14.42
C TYR A 249 -2.86 -27.69 12.91
N ALA A 250 -1.90 -28.51 12.49
CA ALA A 250 -1.57 -28.66 11.07
C ALA A 250 -2.78 -29.15 10.24
N GLY A 251 -3.49 -30.16 10.74
CA GLY A 251 -4.66 -30.74 10.07
C GLY A 251 -5.81 -29.75 9.95
N THR A 252 -6.11 -29.00 11.01
CA THR A 252 -7.18 -27.98 11.00
C THR A 252 -6.85 -26.78 10.11
N ILE A 253 -5.60 -26.29 10.11
CA ILE A 253 -5.14 -25.25 9.18
C ILE A 253 -5.28 -25.72 7.73
N ALA A 254 -4.78 -26.91 7.41
CA ALA A 254 -4.83 -27.46 6.06
C ALA A 254 -6.28 -27.69 5.58
N ALA A 255 -7.12 -28.30 6.42
CA ALA A 255 -8.53 -28.55 6.12
C ALA A 255 -9.28 -27.23 5.87
N THR A 256 -9.08 -26.24 6.74
CA THR A 256 -9.71 -24.92 6.59
C THR A 256 -9.25 -24.24 5.30
N ALA A 257 -7.96 -24.29 4.99
CA ALA A 257 -7.42 -23.73 3.75
C ALA A 257 -7.99 -24.41 2.50
N ILE A 258 -8.14 -25.74 2.50
CA ILE A 258 -8.76 -26.50 1.41
C ILE A 258 -10.22 -26.06 1.24
N VAL A 259 -11.00 -25.98 2.31
CA VAL A 259 -12.40 -25.54 2.24
C VAL A 259 -12.48 -24.11 1.67
N MET A 260 -11.71 -23.18 2.22
CA MET A 260 -11.80 -21.75 1.90
C MET A 260 -11.24 -21.37 0.53
N PHE A 261 -10.16 -22.01 0.09
CA PHE A 261 -9.45 -21.63 -1.13
C PHE A 261 -9.66 -22.60 -2.31
N LEU A 262 -10.15 -23.81 -2.08
CA LEU A 262 -10.45 -24.78 -3.14
C LEU A 262 -11.94 -25.08 -3.25
N ILE A 263 -12.60 -25.52 -2.17
CA ILE A 263 -14.00 -25.98 -2.24
C ILE A 263 -14.96 -24.81 -2.48
N VAL A 264 -14.92 -23.77 -1.65
CA VAL A 264 -15.82 -22.60 -1.77
C VAL A 264 -15.65 -21.88 -3.13
N PRO A 265 -14.43 -21.62 -3.63
CA PRO A 265 -14.28 -21.00 -4.94
C PRO A 265 -14.58 -21.93 -6.12
N ALA A 266 -14.51 -23.26 -5.95
CA ALA A 266 -14.90 -24.19 -7.00
C ALA A 266 -16.43 -24.19 -7.23
N THR A 267 -17.23 -23.90 -6.20
CA THR A 267 -18.70 -23.84 -6.31
C THR A 267 -19.21 -22.43 -6.58
N THR A 268 -18.57 -21.40 -6.02
CA THR A 268 -19.07 -20.02 -6.08
C THR A 268 -18.24 -19.07 -6.96
N ASN A 269 -17.12 -19.56 -7.52
CA ASN A 269 -16.14 -18.77 -8.28
C ASN A 269 -15.45 -17.65 -7.47
N ALA A 270 -15.63 -17.62 -6.15
CA ALA A 270 -15.08 -16.62 -5.25
C ALA A 270 -14.75 -17.22 -3.87
N THR A 271 -13.74 -16.69 -3.19
CA THR A 271 -13.52 -16.93 -1.75
C THR A 271 -14.49 -16.11 -0.90
N ILE A 272 -14.55 -16.35 0.42
CA ILE A 272 -15.40 -15.57 1.34
C ILE A 272 -15.05 -14.09 1.29
N GLY A 273 -13.77 -13.75 1.38
CA GLY A 273 -13.30 -12.37 1.32
C GLY A 273 -13.53 -11.73 -0.04
N GLN A 274 -13.53 -12.51 -1.12
CA GLN A 274 -13.96 -12.03 -2.43
C GLN A 274 -15.46 -11.70 -2.44
N HIS A 275 -16.33 -12.57 -1.91
CA HIS A 275 -17.77 -12.26 -1.77
C HIS A 275 -18.03 -10.99 -0.96
N LEU A 276 -17.40 -10.85 0.21
CA LEU A 276 -17.55 -9.66 1.06
C LEU A 276 -17.02 -8.38 0.41
N SER A 277 -16.10 -8.51 -0.56
CA SER A 277 -15.56 -7.39 -1.33
C SER A 277 -16.25 -7.19 -2.70
N TYR A 278 -17.33 -7.92 -2.98
CA TYR A 278 -18.00 -7.99 -4.29
C TYR A 278 -17.02 -8.30 -5.44
N LEU A 279 -16.14 -9.26 -5.24
CA LEU A 279 -15.18 -9.75 -6.24
C LEU A 279 -15.49 -11.19 -6.61
N ARG A 280 -15.15 -11.57 -7.84
CA ARG A 280 -15.17 -12.97 -8.28
C ARG A 280 -14.05 -13.24 -9.28
N SER A 281 -13.75 -14.52 -9.47
CA SER A 281 -12.71 -14.97 -10.40
C SER A 281 -13.38 -15.60 -11.63
N VAL A 282 -13.00 -15.14 -12.82
CA VAL A 282 -13.57 -15.60 -14.08
C VAL A 282 -12.47 -15.85 -15.10
N ARG A 283 -12.78 -16.61 -16.15
CA ARG A 283 -11.92 -16.72 -17.33
C ARG A 283 -11.95 -15.39 -18.11
N PRO A 284 -10.97 -15.15 -19.00
CA PRO A 284 -10.91 -13.90 -19.75
C PRO A 284 -12.11 -13.63 -20.66
N ASP A 285 -12.86 -14.67 -21.03
CA ASP A 285 -14.12 -14.62 -21.79
C ASP A 285 -15.35 -14.38 -20.89
N GLY A 286 -15.18 -14.30 -19.57
CA GLY A 286 -16.25 -14.13 -18.59
C GLY A 286 -16.85 -15.42 -18.04
N SER A 287 -16.48 -16.58 -18.58
CA SER A 287 -17.01 -17.89 -18.14
C SER A 287 -16.40 -18.34 -16.80
N ALA A 288 -17.04 -19.34 -16.18
CA ALA A 288 -16.61 -19.88 -14.88
C ALA A 288 -15.21 -20.55 -14.98
N PRO A 289 -14.35 -20.42 -13.95
CA PRO A 289 -13.02 -21.04 -13.92
C PRO A 289 -13.00 -22.55 -14.20
N GLY A 290 -13.92 -23.31 -13.60
CA GLY A 290 -13.88 -24.77 -13.52
C GLY A 290 -12.84 -25.27 -12.50
N PHE A 291 -13.01 -26.51 -12.03
CA PHE A 291 -12.23 -27.07 -10.91
C PHE A 291 -10.70 -27.04 -11.14
N GLY A 292 -10.23 -27.43 -12.33
CA GLY A 292 -8.79 -27.48 -12.62
C GLY A 292 -8.08 -26.12 -12.49
N ARG A 293 -8.69 -25.03 -12.97
CA ARG A 293 -8.12 -23.68 -12.80
C ARG A 293 -8.21 -23.20 -11.35
N THR A 294 -9.25 -23.59 -10.63
CA THR A 294 -9.37 -23.32 -9.19
C THR A 294 -8.29 -24.05 -8.40
N LEU A 295 -7.97 -25.32 -8.75
CA LEU A 295 -6.88 -26.07 -8.16
C LEU A 295 -5.52 -25.42 -8.42
N ILE A 296 -5.25 -25.01 -9.67
CA ILE A 296 -4.02 -24.25 -10.00
C ILE A 296 -3.94 -22.98 -9.13
N ARG A 297 -5.05 -22.25 -9.01
CA ARG A 297 -5.12 -21.03 -8.18
C ARG A 297 -4.88 -21.33 -6.70
N PHE A 298 -5.35 -22.46 -6.18
CA PHE A 298 -5.10 -22.91 -4.80
C PHE A 298 -3.61 -23.16 -4.55
N ILE A 299 -2.96 -23.99 -5.38
CA ILE A 299 -1.54 -24.35 -5.24
C ILE A 299 -0.58 -23.21 -5.61
N THR A 300 -1.06 -22.14 -6.24
CA THR A 300 -0.26 -20.95 -6.58
C THR A 300 -0.74 -19.68 -5.86
N GLY A 301 -1.58 -19.83 -4.85
CA GLY A 301 -2.22 -18.73 -4.13
C GLY A 301 -2.13 -18.87 -2.62
N GLY A 302 -3.18 -18.42 -1.92
CA GLY A 302 -3.28 -18.51 -0.46
C GLY A 302 -3.33 -19.95 0.06
N GLY A 303 -3.80 -20.90 -0.76
CA GLY A 303 -3.79 -22.32 -0.43
C GLY A 303 -2.37 -22.83 -0.14
N LEU A 304 -1.44 -22.63 -1.08
CA LEU A 304 -0.03 -23.01 -0.88
C LEU A 304 0.58 -22.38 0.38
N TYR A 305 0.30 -21.09 0.63
CA TYR A 305 0.77 -20.43 1.85
C TYR A 305 0.35 -21.19 3.11
N PHE A 306 -0.95 -21.49 3.26
CA PHE A 306 -1.44 -22.16 4.48
C PHE A 306 -1.04 -23.63 4.56
N ILE A 307 -0.86 -24.32 3.41
CA ILE A 307 -0.28 -25.67 3.41
C ILE A 307 1.17 -25.62 3.91
N LEU A 308 1.98 -24.66 3.47
CA LEU A 308 3.35 -24.48 3.97
C LEU A 308 3.37 -24.12 5.47
N ILE A 309 2.41 -23.31 5.95
CA ILE A 309 2.24 -23.04 7.39
C ILE A 309 1.89 -24.33 8.15
N ALA A 310 0.94 -25.12 7.67
CA ALA A 310 0.57 -26.39 8.30
C ALA A 310 1.76 -27.36 8.38
N LEU A 311 2.57 -27.48 7.32
CA LEU A 311 3.79 -28.27 7.33
C LEU A 311 4.83 -27.70 8.31
N SER A 312 4.91 -26.38 8.44
CA SER A 312 5.79 -25.72 9.41
C SER A 312 5.39 -26.01 10.85
N THR A 313 4.09 -26.15 11.13
CA THR A 313 3.58 -26.57 12.45
C THR A 313 3.96 -28.01 12.80
N LEU A 314 4.24 -28.84 11.80
CA LEU A 314 4.79 -30.19 11.98
C LEU A 314 6.32 -30.21 12.06
N GLU A 315 6.95 -29.04 12.27
CA GLU A 315 8.40 -28.88 12.33
C GLU A 315 9.14 -29.36 11.08
N ILE A 316 8.45 -29.45 9.94
CA ILE A 316 9.11 -29.74 8.67
C ILE A 316 10.02 -28.54 8.35
N PRO A 317 11.35 -28.75 8.24
CA PRO A 317 12.29 -27.65 8.03
C PRO A 317 11.90 -26.79 6.83
N PHE A 318 12.41 -25.55 6.74
CA PHE A 318 12.27 -24.59 5.63
C PHE A 318 10.84 -24.15 5.23
N THR A 319 9.79 -24.90 5.54
CA THR A 319 8.42 -24.65 5.09
C THR A 319 7.86 -23.32 5.60
N GLY A 320 8.15 -22.96 6.86
CA GLY A 320 7.83 -21.64 7.41
C GLY A 320 8.51 -20.51 6.62
N GLY A 321 9.81 -20.61 6.35
CA GLY A 321 10.53 -19.62 5.54
C GLY A 321 9.95 -19.47 4.12
N LEU A 322 9.64 -20.60 3.46
CA LEU A 322 8.97 -20.60 2.15
C LEU A 322 7.58 -19.98 2.21
N ALA A 323 6.81 -20.22 3.27
CA ALA A 323 5.50 -19.59 3.46
C ALA A 323 5.61 -18.07 3.51
N HIS A 324 6.56 -17.53 4.29
CA HIS A 324 6.79 -16.09 4.39
C HIS A 324 7.22 -15.48 3.05
N LEU A 325 8.16 -16.12 2.36
CA LEU A 325 8.57 -15.73 1.00
C LEU A 325 7.36 -15.71 0.06
N TRP A 326 6.55 -16.76 0.07
CA TRP A 326 5.37 -16.87 -0.81
C TRP A 326 4.30 -15.83 -0.49
N PHE A 327 4.05 -15.55 0.79
CA PHE A 327 3.13 -14.52 1.24
C PHE A 327 3.54 -13.15 0.70
N VAL A 328 4.81 -12.78 0.93
CA VAL A 328 5.31 -11.49 0.50
C VAL A 328 5.31 -11.38 -1.02
N ALA A 329 5.79 -12.40 -1.74
CA ALA A 329 5.70 -12.44 -3.21
C ALA A 329 4.27 -12.26 -3.72
N SER A 330 3.29 -12.93 -3.10
CA SER A 330 1.88 -12.85 -3.49
C SER A 330 1.29 -11.45 -3.27
N VAL A 331 1.56 -10.83 -2.12
CA VAL A 331 1.10 -9.47 -1.79
C VAL A 331 1.74 -8.44 -2.72
N LEU A 332 3.06 -8.55 -2.94
CA LEU A 332 3.80 -7.69 -3.85
C LEU A 332 3.20 -7.76 -5.25
N VAL A 333 3.01 -8.95 -5.82
CA VAL A 333 2.49 -9.04 -7.18
C VAL A 333 1.12 -8.38 -7.35
N ILE A 334 0.26 -8.46 -6.32
CA ILE A 334 -1.04 -7.78 -6.28
C ILE A 334 -0.90 -6.26 -6.20
N LEU A 335 -0.03 -5.75 -5.33
CA LEU A 335 0.23 -4.32 -5.15
C LEU A 335 0.82 -3.67 -6.40
N ILE A 336 1.65 -4.44 -7.11
CA ILE A 336 2.63 -3.91 -8.06
C ILE A 336 2.20 -4.09 -9.49
N PHE A 337 2.04 -5.35 -9.88
CA PHE A 337 1.88 -5.70 -11.28
C PHE A 337 0.41 -5.69 -11.63
N SER A 338 -0.40 -6.42 -10.87
CA SER A 338 -1.81 -6.56 -11.19
C SER A 338 -2.62 -7.11 -10.02
N PRO A 339 -3.86 -6.62 -9.78
CA PRO A 339 -4.82 -7.25 -8.86
C PRO A 339 -5.11 -8.73 -9.17
N ARG A 340 -4.69 -9.22 -10.34
CA ARG A 340 -4.71 -10.63 -10.72
C ARG A 340 -3.85 -11.52 -9.81
N GLY A 341 -2.70 -11.03 -9.34
CA GLY A 341 -1.78 -11.81 -8.50
C GLY A 341 -1.14 -13.01 -9.20
N ILE A 342 -0.16 -13.66 -8.54
CA ILE A 342 0.52 -14.86 -9.05
C ILE A 342 -0.48 -15.95 -9.42
N SER A 343 -1.41 -16.25 -8.51
CA SER A 343 -2.42 -17.29 -8.71
C SER A 343 -3.34 -17.03 -9.90
N GLY A 344 -3.68 -15.78 -10.20
CA GLY A 344 -4.46 -15.44 -11.39
C GLY A 344 -3.64 -15.58 -12.68
N PHE A 345 -2.35 -15.24 -12.67
CA PHE A 345 -1.46 -15.47 -13.82
C PHE A 345 -1.32 -16.96 -14.12
N ALA A 346 -0.95 -17.76 -13.11
CA ALA A 346 -0.77 -19.20 -13.25
C ALA A 346 -2.05 -19.92 -13.71
N SER A 347 -3.21 -19.55 -13.15
CA SER A 347 -4.50 -20.18 -13.50
C SER A 347 -5.13 -19.64 -14.79
N GLY A 348 -4.61 -18.56 -15.39
CA GLY A 348 -5.26 -17.91 -16.52
C GLY A 348 -6.49 -17.05 -16.16
N LEU A 349 -6.83 -16.91 -14.87
CA LEU A 349 -8.04 -16.24 -14.40
C LEU A 349 -7.82 -14.75 -14.15
N VAL A 350 -8.90 -13.98 -14.29
CA VAL A 350 -8.95 -12.55 -13.94
C VAL A 350 -9.92 -12.32 -12.78
N VAL A 351 -9.63 -11.31 -11.97
CA VAL A 351 -10.52 -10.90 -10.86
C VAL A 351 -11.34 -9.71 -11.33
N VAL A 352 -12.66 -9.83 -11.23
CA VAL A 352 -13.63 -8.81 -11.66
C VAL A 352 -14.57 -8.44 -10.52
N ASP A 353 -15.30 -7.33 -10.68
CA ASP A 353 -16.39 -7.00 -9.78
C ASP A 353 -17.55 -7.97 -10.02
N ALA A 354 -18.09 -8.56 -8.96
CA ALA A 354 -19.19 -9.52 -9.07
C ALA A 354 -20.48 -8.87 -9.60
N ARG A 355 -20.62 -7.55 -9.47
CA ARG A 355 -21.79 -6.78 -9.90
C ARG A 355 -21.71 -6.33 -11.37
N ASP A 356 -20.56 -6.50 -12.03
CA ASP A 356 -20.33 -6.04 -13.40
C ASP A 356 -20.42 -7.22 -14.39
N PRO A 357 -21.43 -7.25 -15.28
CA PRO A 357 -21.58 -8.31 -16.28
C PRO A 357 -20.52 -8.24 -17.41
N ASP A 358 -19.99 -7.05 -17.74
CA ASP A 358 -19.10 -6.83 -18.90
C ASP A 358 -17.62 -6.63 -18.52
N SER A 359 -17.36 -6.57 -17.21
CA SER A 359 -16.03 -6.32 -16.62
C SER A 359 -14.89 -7.20 -17.11
N ALA A 360 -15.14 -8.42 -17.60
CA ALA A 360 -14.08 -9.33 -18.04
C ALA A 360 -13.25 -8.73 -19.20
N HIS A 361 -13.90 -8.11 -20.18
CA HIS A 361 -13.26 -7.47 -21.33
C HIS A 361 -12.59 -6.14 -20.95
N ALA A 362 -13.22 -5.35 -20.09
CA ALA A 362 -12.68 -4.09 -19.60
C ALA A 362 -11.48 -4.28 -18.65
N ALA A 363 -11.49 -5.33 -17.82
CA ALA A 363 -10.39 -5.70 -16.95
C ALA A 363 -9.15 -6.10 -17.76
N ARG A 364 -9.32 -6.85 -18.85
CA ARG A 364 -8.25 -7.21 -19.78
C ARG A 364 -7.49 -5.98 -20.30
N ARG A 365 -8.21 -4.93 -20.74
CA ARG A 365 -7.59 -3.68 -21.23
C ARG A 365 -6.84 -2.89 -20.16
N ARG A 366 -7.29 -2.96 -18.90
CA ARG A 366 -6.74 -2.20 -17.76
C ARG A 366 -5.61 -2.89 -16.99
N ILE A 367 -5.54 -4.22 -17.05
CA ILE A 367 -4.48 -5.02 -16.38
C ILE A 367 -3.10 -4.62 -16.87
N ASP A 368 -3.01 -4.12 -18.09
CA ASP A 368 -1.76 -3.75 -18.71
C ASP A 368 -1.54 -2.23 -18.71
N GLU A 369 -1.60 -1.57 -17.56
CA GLU A 369 -1.23 -0.16 -17.39
C GLU A 369 0.19 -0.04 -16.79
N PRO A 370 1.26 -0.27 -17.57
CA PRO A 370 2.64 -0.28 -17.10
C PRO A 370 3.22 1.12 -16.86
N ARG A 371 2.45 2.20 -16.97
CA ARG A 371 2.94 3.57 -16.80
C ARG A 371 2.93 3.97 -15.32
N ARG A 372 3.50 3.13 -14.43
CA ARG A 372 3.47 3.35 -12.97
C ARG A 372 4.83 3.15 -12.32
N MET A 373 5.42 4.24 -11.84
CA MET A 373 6.67 4.17 -11.09
C MET A 373 6.52 3.45 -9.75
N SER A 374 5.38 3.59 -9.07
CA SER A 374 5.11 2.87 -7.81
C SER A 374 5.18 1.35 -7.97
N ALA A 375 4.82 0.83 -9.14
CA ALA A 375 4.96 -0.59 -9.45
C ALA A 375 6.45 -1.00 -9.51
N ALA A 376 7.29 -0.22 -10.20
CA ALA A 376 8.72 -0.46 -10.27
C ALA A 376 9.39 -0.49 -8.88
N VAL A 377 9.08 0.51 -8.05
CA VAL A 377 9.63 0.68 -6.70
C VAL A 377 9.28 -0.51 -5.82
N LEU A 378 8.00 -0.88 -5.78
CA LEU A 378 7.53 -1.99 -4.98
C LEU A 378 8.02 -3.35 -5.54
N ALA A 379 8.17 -3.52 -6.87
CA ALA A 379 8.74 -4.74 -7.49
C ALA A 379 10.15 -4.96 -7.03
N LEU A 380 10.98 -3.92 -7.16
CA LEU A 380 12.37 -3.98 -6.77
C LEU A 380 12.51 -4.24 -5.28
N GLY A 381 11.81 -3.47 -4.44
CA GLY A 381 11.85 -3.65 -2.98
C GLY A 381 11.41 -5.06 -2.57
N GLY A 382 10.39 -5.58 -3.26
CA GLY A 382 9.92 -6.93 -3.09
C GLY A 382 10.94 -8.01 -3.45
N THR A 383 11.58 -7.90 -4.61
CA THR A 383 12.64 -8.81 -5.04
C THR A 383 13.84 -8.78 -4.10
N ILE A 384 14.25 -7.60 -3.64
CA ILE A 384 15.34 -7.44 -2.66
C ILE A 384 14.96 -8.13 -1.34
N TYR A 385 13.74 -7.89 -0.85
CA TYR A 385 13.25 -8.55 0.37
C TYR A 385 13.25 -10.07 0.22
N LEU A 386 12.70 -10.60 -0.88
CA LEU A 386 12.66 -12.05 -1.13
C LEU A 386 14.06 -12.65 -1.23
N GLY A 387 14.98 -11.97 -1.92
CA GLY A 387 16.39 -12.39 -2.00
C GLY A 387 17.07 -12.41 -0.63
N PHE A 388 16.88 -11.36 0.17
CA PHE A 388 17.42 -11.28 1.53
C PHE A 388 16.83 -12.36 2.44
N SER A 389 15.51 -12.54 2.43
CA SER A 389 14.82 -13.59 3.18
C SER A 389 15.23 -14.99 2.75
N LEU A 390 15.51 -15.21 1.45
CA LEU A 390 16.04 -16.48 0.96
C LEU A 390 17.45 -16.74 1.48
N VAL A 391 18.35 -15.75 1.42
CA VAL A 391 19.71 -15.87 1.97
C VAL A 391 19.65 -16.13 3.47
N LEU A 392 18.81 -15.40 4.21
CA LEU A 392 18.60 -15.64 5.64
C LEU A 392 18.11 -17.07 5.90
N GLY A 393 17.12 -17.54 5.12
CA GLY A 393 16.64 -18.92 5.18
C GLY A 393 17.75 -19.95 4.93
N ILE A 394 18.57 -19.76 3.89
CA ILE A 394 19.71 -20.65 3.61
C ILE A 394 20.75 -20.58 4.74
N SER A 395 21.04 -19.41 5.30
CA SER A 395 21.94 -19.26 6.45
C SER A 395 21.47 -20.01 7.69
N THR A 396 20.15 -20.16 7.88
CA THR A 396 19.61 -20.99 8.97
C THR A 396 19.72 -22.49 8.68
N LEU A 397 19.58 -22.92 7.42
CA LEU A 397 19.56 -24.34 7.03
C LEU A 397 20.96 -24.90 6.80
N LEU A 398 21.83 -24.11 6.16
CA LEU A 398 23.15 -24.46 5.70
C LEU A 398 24.09 -23.28 5.99
N PRO A 399 24.57 -23.11 7.24
CA PRO A 399 25.28 -21.91 7.66
C PRO A 399 26.48 -21.56 6.79
N ALA A 400 27.27 -22.55 6.37
CA ALA A 400 28.40 -22.35 5.46
C ALA A 400 27.97 -21.85 4.08
N ALA A 401 26.87 -22.38 3.52
CA ALA A 401 26.34 -21.94 2.24
C ALA A 401 25.73 -20.53 2.34
N GLY A 402 25.02 -20.23 3.42
CA GLY A 402 24.45 -18.91 3.66
C GLY A 402 25.50 -17.84 3.89
N LEU A 403 26.58 -18.15 4.63
CA LEU A 403 27.75 -17.28 4.75
C LEU A 403 28.40 -17.05 3.39
N GLY A 404 28.62 -18.11 2.61
CA GLY A 404 29.16 -18.03 1.25
C GLY A 404 28.33 -17.13 0.34
N LEU A 405 27.00 -17.28 0.34
CA LEU A 405 26.08 -16.43 -0.42
C LEU A 405 26.09 -14.98 0.07
N SER A 406 26.18 -14.75 1.38
CA SER A 406 26.24 -13.40 1.97
C SER A 406 27.53 -12.68 1.58
N LEU A 407 28.68 -13.37 1.64
CA LEU A 407 29.96 -12.84 1.21
C LEU A 407 29.98 -12.57 -0.30
N LEU A 408 29.45 -13.49 -1.11
CA LEU A 408 29.32 -13.30 -2.55
C LEU A 408 28.42 -12.10 -2.88
N GLY A 409 27.30 -11.95 -2.17
CA GLY A 409 26.41 -10.80 -2.28
C GLY A 409 27.11 -9.49 -1.92
N LEU A 410 27.90 -9.47 -0.84
CA LEU A 410 28.70 -8.31 -0.43
C LEU A 410 29.76 -7.94 -1.47
N VAL A 411 30.51 -8.92 -1.97
CA VAL A 411 31.50 -8.72 -3.03
C VAL A 411 30.85 -8.19 -4.30
N ALA A 412 29.70 -8.76 -4.70
CA ALA A 412 28.94 -8.28 -5.85
C ALA A 412 28.43 -6.85 -5.66
N LEU A 413 27.98 -6.49 -4.46
CA LEU A 413 27.55 -5.12 -4.12
C LEU A 413 28.71 -4.12 -4.20
N ILE A 414 29.87 -4.46 -3.65
CA ILE A 414 31.07 -3.62 -3.71
C ILE A 414 31.53 -3.47 -5.17
N ALA A 415 31.67 -4.58 -5.89
CA ALA A 415 32.10 -4.59 -7.28
C ALA A 415 31.16 -3.78 -8.19
N SER A 416 29.84 -3.94 -8.03
CA SER A 416 28.85 -3.17 -8.79
C SER A 416 28.88 -1.68 -8.46
N THR A 417 29.12 -1.31 -7.20
CA THR A 417 29.27 0.09 -6.77
C THR A 417 30.52 0.73 -7.40
N LEU A 418 31.67 0.04 -7.34
CA LEU A 418 32.92 0.51 -7.96
C LEU A 418 32.79 0.64 -9.48
N PHE A 419 32.15 -0.35 -10.12
CA PHE A 419 31.86 -0.30 -11.55
C PHE A 419 30.99 0.90 -11.91
N LEU A 420 29.89 1.13 -11.18
CA LEU A 420 28.99 2.25 -11.41
C LEU A 420 29.70 3.59 -11.21
N ALA A 421 30.51 3.72 -10.16
CA ALA A 421 31.31 4.92 -9.91
C ALA A 421 32.28 5.21 -11.07
N GLY A 422 33.03 4.20 -11.52
CA GLY A 422 33.94 4.32 -12.66
C GLY A 422 33.20 4.66 -13.96
N TYR A 423 32.05 4.05 -14.19
CA TYR A 423 31.22 4.31 -15.37
C TYR A 423 30.63 5.73 -15.40
N LEU A 424 30.14 6.23 -14.26
CA LEU A 424 29.67 7.61 -14.11
C LEU A 424 30.79 8.62 -14.29
N LEU A 425 31.99 8.34 -13.74
CA LEU A 425 33.17 9.17 -13.93
C LEU A 425 33.57 9.25 -15.41
N PHE A 426 33.71 8.10 -16.07
CA PHE A 426 34.08 8.03 -17.48
C PHE A 426 33.06 8.73 -18.39
N SER A 427 31.77 8.46 -18.17
CA SER A 427 30.69 9.04 -18.97
C SER A 427 30.55 10.54 -18.73
N GLY A 428 30.65 10.99 -17.47
CA GLY A 428 30.60 12.42 -17.11
C GLY A 428 31.74 13.22 -17.72
N VAL A 429 32.98 12.71 -17.64
CA VAL A 429 34.15 13.36 -18.26
C VAL A 429 34.01 13.38 -19.79
N THR A 430 33.52 12.30 -20.41
CA THR A 430 33.33 12.23 -21.87
C THR A 430 32.27 13.22 -22.35
N VAL A 431 31.12 13.32 -21.66
CA VAL A 431 30.06 14.28 -21.98
C VAL A 431 30.58 15.71 -21.83
N LEU A 432 31.33 16.03 -20.76
CA LEU A 432 31.94 17.35 -20.60
C LEU A 432 32.90 17.73 -21.74
N ARG A 433 33.63 16.75 -22.28
CA ARG A 433 34.56 16.97 -23.41
C ARG A 433 33.85 17.13 -24.75
N ARG A 434 32.74 16.41 -24.99
CA ARG A 434 32.04 16.41 -26.29
C ARG A 434 30.89 17.42 -26.38
N GLU A 435 30.15 17.62 -25.29
CA GLU A 435 28.91 18.42 -25.24
C GLU A 435 29.11 19.74 -24.45
N GLY A 436 30.29 19.95 -23.86
CA GLY A 436 30.63 21.16 -23.11
C GLY A 436 30.16 21.18 -21.65
N ARG A 437 30.52 22.26 -20.96
CA ARG A 437 30.27 22.48 -19.53
C ARG A 437 28.90 23.10 -19.30
N SER A 438 27.95 22.32 -18.81
CA SER A 438 26.67 22.78 -18.29
C SER A 438 26.34 22.04 -16.99
N LEU A 439 25.51 22.63 -16.12
CA LEU A 439 25.08 21.97 -14.88
C LEU A 439 24.43 20.61 -15.14
N ALA A 440 23.64 20.51 -16.22
CA ALA A 440 23.01 19.27 -16.65
C ALA A 440 24.04 18.19 -17.04
N ASN A 441 25.15 18.58 -17.66
CA ASN A 441 26.23 17.66 -18.06
C ASN A 441 27.12 17.26 -16.86
N MET A 442 27.16 18.07 -15.79
CA MET A 442 27.93 17.79 -14.58
C MET A 442 27.20 16.93 -13.54
N LEU A 443 25.89 16.74 -13.69
CA LEU A 443 25.03 16.09 -12.68
C LEU A 443 25.57 14.73 -12.20
N GLY A 444 26.06 13.89 -13.11
CA GLY A 444 26.62 12.58 -12.74
C GLY A 444 27.92 12.66 -11.94
N LEU A 445 28.79 13.63 -12.24
CA LEU A 445 30.03 13.86 -11.50
C LEU A 445 29.76 14.46 -10.12
N LEU A 446 28.80 15.39 -10.02
CA LEU A 446 28.36 15.97 -8.77
C LEU A 446 27.72 14.92 -7.85
N ALA A 447 26.88 14.04 -8.41
CA ALA A 447 26.30 12.93 -7.66
C ALA A 447 27.38 12.00 -7.12
N LEU A 448 28.37 11.63 -7.96
CA LEU A 448 29.49 10.80 -7.54
C LEU A 448 30.30 11.47 -6.42
N ALA A 449 30.68 12.74 -6.59
CA ALA A 449 31.41 13.49 -5.58
C ALA A 449 30.64 13.59 -4.25
N GLY A 450 29.32 13.82 -4.30
CA GLY A 450 28.47 13.88 -3.12
C GLY A 450 28.44 12.55 -2.35
N VAL A 451 28.23 11.43 -3.04
CA VAL A 451 28.23 10.09 -2.42
C VAL A 451 29.60 9.78 -1.80
N THR A 452 30.69 10.06 -2.52
CA THR A 452 32.05 9.86 -2.01
C THR A 452 32.34 10.73 -0.79
N ALA A 453 31.88 11.98 -0.77
CA ALA A 453 32.04 12.87 0.39
C ALA A 453 31.29 12.34 1.62
N VAL A 454 30.04 11.88 1.46
CA VAL A 454 29.27 11.28 2.56
C VAL A 454 29.96 10.02 3.10
N LEU A 455 30.48 9.16 2.23
CA LEU A 455 31.24 7.97 2.62
C LEU A 455 32.55 8.33 3.36
N ALA A 456 33.28 9.34 2.88
CA ALA A 456 34.49 9.82 3.55
C ALA A 456 34.18 10.37 4.95
N VAL A 457 33.12 11.16 5.09
CA VAL A 457 32.66 11.66 6.39
C VAL A 457 32.27 10.51 7.32
N PHE A 458 31.56 9.50 6.82
CA PHE A 458 31.23 8.29 7.59
C PHE A 458 32.49 7.58 8.09
N VAL A 459 33.47 7.34 7.21
CA VAL A 459 34.74 6.69 7.59
C VAL A 459 35.50 7.53 8.62
N ILE A 460 35.60 8.85 8.42
CA ILE A 460 36.24 9.76 9.38
C ILE A 460 35.53 9.71 10.73
N ALA A 461 34.19 9.71 10.75
CA ALA A 461 33.41 9.65 11.97
C ALA A 461 33.64 8.33 12.73
N VAL A 462 33.68 7.19 12.02
CA VAL A 462 33.97 5.87 12.62
C VAL A 462 35.39 5.81 13.17
N LEU A 463 36.39 6.18 12.37
CA LEU A 463 37.82 6.08 12.76
C LEU A 463 38.16 6.98 13.94
N ASN A 464 37.51 8.15 14.05
CA ASN A 464 37.74 9.13 15.12
C ASN A 464 36.70 9.06 16.24
N GLN A 465 35.75 8.10 16.20
CA GLN A 465 34.70 7.93 17.21
C GLN A 465 33.85 9.20 17.44
N ILE A 466 33.56 9.97 16.37
CA ILE A 466 32.78 11.21 16.44
C ILE A 466 31.30 10.88 16.27
N TYR A 467 30.62 10.57 17.37
CA TYR A 467 29.27 10.01 17.38
C TYR A 467 28.18 10.86 16.72
N TRP A 468 28.16 12.18 16.96
CA TRP A 468 27.18 13.04 16.30
C TRP A 468 27.38 13.07 14.78
N LEU A 469 28.64 13.03 14.32
CA LEU A 469 28.98 13.00 12.90
C LEU A 469 28.65 11.64 12.28
N LEU A 470 28.80 10.56 13.06
CA LEU A 470 28.37 9.21 12.67
C LEU A 470 26.86 9.17 12.45
N VAL A 471 26.07 9.73 13.37
CA VAL A 471 24.60 9.82 13.23
C VAL A 471 24.20 10.62 11.99
N LEU A 472 24.81 11.79 11.77
CA LEU A 472 24.53 12.62 10.58
C LEU A 472 24.93 11.91 9.27
N SER A 473 26.08 11.24 9.25
CA SER A 473 26.56 10.52 8.07
C SER A 473 25.72 9.28 7.76
N VAL A 474 25.26 8.52 8.78
CA VAL A 474 24.30 7.41 8.57
C VAL A 474 22.96 7.91 8.06
N ALA A 475 22.46 9.04 8.58
CA ALA A 475 21.23 9.67 8.09
C ALA A 475 21.36 10.09 6.60
N ALA A 476 22.52 10.66 6.22
CA ALA A 476 22.84 11.03 4.85
C ALA A 476 23.03 9.80 3.93
N LEU A 477 23.63 8.72 4.43
CA LEU A 477 23.73 7.44 3.71
C LEU A 477 22.35 6.82 3.51
N GLY A 478 21.44 6.90 4.49
CA GLY A 478 20.06 6.46 4.36
C GLY A 478 19.32 7.19 3.23
N LEU A 479 19.46 8.52 3.17
CA LEU A 479 18.91 9.34 2.07
C LEU A 479 19.51 8.94 0.72
N THR A 480 20.83 8.74 0.67
CA THR A 480 21.56 8.31 -0.54
C THR A 480 21.08 6.94 -1.01
N ALA A 481 20.90 5.99 -0.10
CA ALA A 481 20.40 4.65 -0.39
C ALA A 481 18.96 4.70 -0.91
N TYR A 482 18.10 5.54 -0.32
CA TYR A 482 16.75 5.79 -0.83
C TYR A 482 16.76 6.32 -2.26
N LEU A 483 17.53 7.39 -2.53
CA LEU A 483 17.62 7.96 -3.88
C LEU A 483 18.21 6.95 -4.88
N GLY A 484 19.24 6.20 -4.48
CA GLY A 484 19.85 5.14 -5.27
C GLY A 484 18.88 4.01 -5.59
N PHE A 485 18.07 3.57 -4.63
CA PHE A 485 17.03 2.58 -4.81
C PHE A 485 15.95 3.05 -5.80
N ILE A 486 15.47 4.28 -5.65
CA ILE A 486 14.48 4.88 -6.55
C ILE A 486 15.06 5.09 -7.96
N PHE A 487 16.33 5.49 -8.07
CA PHE A 487 17.05 5.59 -9.34
C PHE A 487 17.20 4.23 -10.02
N PHE A 488 17.57 3.19 -9.28
CA PHE A 488 17.69 1.84 -9.82
C PHE A 488 16.34 1.29 -10.27
N ALA A 489 15.27 1.54 -9.51
CA ALA A 489 13.91 1.20 -9.91
C ALA A 489 13.50 1.91 -11.22
N PHE A 490 13.79 3.21 -11.32
CA PHE A 490 13.55 3.99 -12.53
C PHE A 490 14.35 3.46 -13.73
N LEU A 491 15.64 3.17 -13.56
CA LEU A 491 16.52 2.67 -14.61
C LEU A 491 16.05 1.28 -15.09
N LEU A 492 15.91 0.32 -14.18
CA LEU A 492 15.54 -1.06 -14.51
C LEU A 492 14.18 -1.10 -15.20
N TYR A 493 13.17 -0.50 -14.57
CA TYR A 493 11.81 -0.54 -15.10
C TYR A 493 11.66 0.31 -16.36
N GLY A 494 12.32 1.47 -16.43
CA GLY A 494 12.33 2.31 -17.61
C GLY A 494 12.90 1.57 -18.82
N GLN A 495 13.95 0.78 -18.64
CA GLN A 495 14.53 -0.04 -19.71
C GLN A 495 13.64 -1.22 -20.12
N ILE A 496 13.01 -1.91 -19.15
CA ILE A 496 12.03 -2.97 -19.44
C ILE A 496 10.84 -2.39 -20.22
N TYR A 497 10.33 -1.24 -19.79
CA TYR A 497 9.21 -0.55 -20.42
C TYR A 497 9.57 -0.07 -21.84
N ALA A 498 10.75 0.54 -22.03
CA ALA A 498 11.16 1.08 -23.32
C ALA A 498 11.34 -0.01 -24.41
N ARG A 499 11.62 -1.24 -24.00
CA ARG A 499 11.87 -2.40 -24.88
C ARG A 499 10.65 -3.28 -25.11
N ARG A 500 9.51 -2.96 -24.49
CA ARG A 500 8.28 -3.73 -24.70
C ARG A 500 7.76 -3.57 -26.13
N GLU A 501 7.10 -4.60 -26.63
CA GLU A 501 6.38 -4.51 -27.88
C GLU A 501 5.09 -3.72 -27.68
N PRO A 502 4.81 -2.70 -28.52
CA PRO A 502 3.57 -1.96 -28.44
C PRO A 502 2.40 -2.84 -28.88
N ARG A 503 1.22 -2.62 -28.29
CA ARG A 503 0.02 -3.33 -28.76
C ARG A 503 -0.44 -2.80 -30.12
N PRO A 504 -1.07 -3.66 -30.93
CA PRO A 504 -1.66 -3.22 -32.18
C PRO A 504 -2.93 -2.38 -31.98
N GLY A 505 -3.31 -1.63 -33.01
CA GLY A 505 -4.56 -0.86 -33.08
C GLY A 505 -4.40 0.60 -32.68
N MET A 506 -3.30 1.22 -33.08
CA MET A 506 -3.01 2.62 -32.81
C MET A 506 -3.67 3.48 -33.89
N ALA A 507 -4.27 4.61 -33.49
CA ALA A 507 -4.81 5.60 -34.43
C ALA A 507 -3.74 6.60 -34.90
N ALA A 508 -2.67 6.77 -34.12
CA ALA A 508 -1.49 7.53 -34.54
C ALA A 508 -0.19 6.94 -33.97
N VAL A 509 0.88 7.12 -34.72
CA VAL A 509 2.27 7.00 -34.28
C VAL A 509 2.88 8.39 -34.20
N VAL A 510 3.19 8.85 -32.99
CA VAL A 510 3.73 10.19 -32.70
C VAL A 510 5.23 10.07 -32.47
N VAL A 511 6.07 10.75 -33.24
CA VAL A 511 7.51 10.84 -32.99
C VAL A 511 7.81 12.14 -32.26
N LEU A 512 8.46 12.06 -31.09
CA LEU A 512 8.82 13.24 -30.31
C LEU A 512 10.13 13.86 -30.80
N GLY A 513 10.07 15.17 -31.02
CA GLY A 513 11.18 16.03 -31.39
C GLY A 513 12.32 16.07 -30.38
N SER A 514 13.47 16.47 -30.89
CA SER A 514 14.64 16.90 -30.14
C SER A 514 15.52 17.75 -31.05
N ARG A 515 16.27 18.66 -30.45
CA ARG A 515 17.18 19.60 -31.10
C ARG A 515 17.63 19.23 -32.52
N VAL A 516 17.33 20.09 -33.49
CA VAL A 516 17.79 20.03 -34.88
C VAL A 516 18.94 21.02 -35.11
N PHE A 517 19.80 20.74 -36.10
CA PHE A 517 20.94 21.60 -36.45
C PHE A 517 20.74 22.17 -37.85
N GLY A 518 20.20 23.39 -37.94
CA GLY A 518 19.74 23.95 -39.20
C GLY A 518 18.57 23.13 -39.74
N ASP A 519 18.72 22.55 -40.92
CA ASP A 519 17.75 21.64 -41.54
C ASP A 519 18.09 20.15 -41.34
N ARG A 520 19.20 19.84 -40.65
CA ARG A 520 19.69 18.46 -40.52
C ARG A 520 19.19 17.78 -39.25
N VAL A 521 18.68 16.58 -39.45
CA VAL A 521 18.28 15.66 -38.39
C VAL A 521 19.52 14.95 -37.81
N PRO A 522 19.86 15.13 -36.51
CA PRO A 522 20.98 14.44 -35.90
C PRO A 522 20.71 12.93 -35.72
N PRO A 523 21.76 12.09 -35.54
CA PRO A 523 21.63 10.63 -35.47
C PRO A 523 20.65 10.12 -34.41
N LEU A 524 20.54 10.79 -33.25
CA LEU A 524 19.59 10.40 -32.20
C LEU A 524 18.15 10.67 -32.60
N LEU A 525 17.88 11.76 -33.32
CA LEU A 525 16.55 12.09 -33.82
C LEU A 525 16.18 11.18 -35.00
N ALA A 526 17.12 10.91 -35.92
CA ALA A 526 16.92 9.94 -37.00
C ALA A 526 16.50 8.56 -36.47
N ALA A 527 17.21 8.05 -35.46
CA ALA A 527 16.85 6.77 -34.84
C ALA A 527 15.43 6.75 -34.23
N ARG A 528 14.92 7.89 -33.74
CA ARG A 528 13.53 8.01 -33.27
C ARG A 528 12.54 7.96 -34.42
N ILE A 529 12.81 8.70 -35.49
CA ILE A 529 11.97 8.73 -36.69
C ILE A 529 11.91 7.33 -37.30
N ASP A 530 13.04 6.67 -37.48
CA ASP A 530 13.13 5.29 -38.00
C ASP A 530 12.33 4.32 -37.14
N ARG A 531 12.43 4.43 -35.81
CA ARG A 531 11.67 3.58 -34.89
C ARG A 531 10.17 3.82 -34.99
N GLY A 532 9.75 5.09 -35.15
CA GLY A 532 8.37 5.49 -35.39
C GLY A 532 7.85 4.96 -36.72
N MET A 533 8.60 5.16 -37.81
CA MET A 533 8.26 4.65 -39.14
C MET A 533 8.15 3.12 -39.18
N ALA A 534 9.01 2.40 -38.45
CA ALA A 534 8.91 0.95 -38.35
C ALA A 534 7.62 0.51 -37.62
N ALA A 535 7.22 1.23 -36.57
CA ALA A 535 5.98 0.93 -35.86
C ALA A 535 4.74 1.32 -36.68
N HIS A 536 4.81 2.41 -37.43
CA HIS A 536 3.78 2.84 -38.37
C HIS A 536 3.58 1.81 -39.48
N ARG A 537 4.66 1.35 -40.13
CA ARG A 537 4.62 0.28 -41.14
C ARG A 537 3.99 -1.00 -40.63
N ALA A 538 4.33 -1.44 -39.42
CA ALA A 538 3.76 -2.65 -38.82
C ALA A 538 2.23 -2.55 -38.60
N GLU A 539 1.71 -1.35 -38.31
CA GLU A 539 0.26 -1.13 -38.22
C GLU A 539 -0.40 -1.15 -39.61
N VAL A 540 0.25 -0.55 -40.61
CA VAL A 540 -0.22 -0.53 -42.01
C VAL A 540 -0.27 -1.93 -42.61
N GLU A 541 0.80 -2.72 -42.44
CA GLU A 541 0.87 -4.12 -42.89
C GLU A 541 -0.22 -4.99 -42.26
N ALA A 542 -0.70 -4.63 -41.06
CA ALA A 542 -1.79 -5.29 -40.39
C ALA A 542 -3.18 -4.72 -40.75
N GLY A 543 -3.27 -3.99 -41.86
CA GLY A 543 -4.51 -3.50 -42.47
C GLY A 543 -5.12 -2.26 -41.81
N ARG A 544 -4.30 -1.42 -41.15
CA ARG A 544 -4.74 -0.19 -40.47
C ARG A 544 -4.12 1.05 -41.13
N ASP A 545 -4.63 2.23 -40.79
CA ASP A 545 -4.23 3.51 -41.38
C ASP A 545 -3.88 4.59 -40.33
N PRO A 546 -2.91 4.34 -39.42
CA PRO A 546 -2.55 5.33 -38.42
C PRO A 546 -1.89 6.56 -39.04
N LEU A 547 -2.10 7.73 -38.45
CA LEU A 547 -1.31 8.93 -38.78
C LEU A 547 0.11 8.79 -38.24
N LEU A 548 1.10 9.25 -39.01
CA LEU A 548 2.46 9.48 -38.54
C LEU A 548 2.61 10.97 -38.20
N ILE A 549 2.60 11.29 -36.91
CA ILE A 549 2.69 12.67 -36.41
C ILE A 549 4.13 12.94 -35.95
N LEU A 550 4.78 13.93 -36.53
CA LEU A 550 6.12 14.38 -36.17
C LEU A 550 5.98 15.65 -35.33
N SER A 551 6.18 15.55 -34.03
CA SER A 551 5.80 16.59 -33.06
C SER A 551 7.01 17.23 -32.40
N GLY A 552 7.19 18.52 -32.66
CA GLY A 552 8.21 19.38 -32.06
C GLY A 552 8.19 20.77 -32.68
N GLY A 553 8.13 21.82 -31.84
CA GLY A 553 8.17 23.20 -32.29
C GLY A 553 9.56 23.73 -32.60
N GLN A 554 9.67 25.04 -32.76
CA GLN A 554 10.91 25.73 -33.10
C GLN A 554 11.65 26.17 -31.84
N GLY A 555 12.87 25.65 -31.64
CA GLY A 555 13.79 26.13 -30.61
C GLY A 555 14.36 27.52 -30.93
N ALA A 556 14.80 28.24 -29.90
CA ALA A 556 15.38 29.59 -30.05
C ALA A 556 16.63 29.65 -30.95
N ASP A 557 17.35 28.52 -31.07
CA ASP A 557 18.57 28.40 -31.85
C ASP A 557 18.34 27.66 -33.20
N GLU A 558 17.09 27.47 -33.63
CA GLU A 558 16.72 26.61 -34.76
C GLU A 558 16.08 27.42 -35.91
N GLN A 559 16.44 27.09 -37.15
CA GLN A 559 15.93 27.79 -38.35
C GLN A 559 14.56 27.29 -38.81
N VAL A 560 14.20 26.05 -38.48
CA VAL A 560 12.93 25.41 -38.80
C VAL A 560 12.40 24.69 -37.56
N ALA A 561 11.08 24.49 -37.49
CA ALA A 561 10.50 23.68 -36.42
C ALA A 561 10.99 22.23 -36.51
N GLU A 562 11.27 21.60 -35.35
CA GLU A 562 11.73 20.21 -35.28
C GLU A 562 10.81 19.27 -36.07
N GLY A 563 9.49 19.44 -35.93
CA GLY A 563 8.46 18.63 -36.60
C GLY A 563 8.49 18.72 -38.13
N GLU A 564 8.84 19.87 -38.71
CA GLU A 564 8.97 20.05 -40.16
C GLU A 564 10.19 19.31 -40.71
N ALA A 565 11.35 19.47 -40.06
CA ALA A 565 12.57 18.75 -40.41
C ALA A 565 12.38 17.22 -40.30
N MET A 566 11.69 16.78 -39.25
CA MET A 566 11.34 15.36 -39.06
C MET A 566 10.38 14.83 -40.13
N ALA A 567 9.37 15.61 -40.52
CA ALA A 567 8.42 15.22 -41.56
C ALA A 567 9.10 15.11 -42.92
N LYS A 568 9.98 16.07 -43.27
CA LYS A 568 10.79 16.00 -44.49
C LYS A 568 11.65 14.73 -44.52
N TYR A 569 12.35 14.43 -43.43
CA TYR A 569 13.15 13.20 -43.31
C TYR A 569 12.31 11.93 -43.49
N ALA A 570 11.13 11.88 -42.88
CA ALA A 570 10.24 10.72 -43.00
C ALA A 570 9.73 10.53 -44.45
N LEU A 571 9.39 11.62 -45.14
CA LEU A 571 8.97 11.60 -46.55
C LEU A 571 10.11 11.13 -47.47
N ASP A 572 11.32 11.67 -47.27
CA ASP A 572 12.53 11.26 -48.02
C ASP A 572 12.87 9.77 -47.79
N ALA A 573 12.53 9.24 -46.61
CA ALA A 573 12.69 7.83 -46.26
C ALA A 573 11.54 6.92 -46.73
N GLY A 574 10.55 7.45 -47.46
CA GLY A 574 9.46 6.69 -48.08
C GLY A 574 8.16 6.59 -47.28
N ALA A 575 7.93 7.47 -46.30
CA ALA A 575 6.62 7.56 -45.63
C ALA A 575 5.53 8.09 -46.59
N GLU A 576 4.30 7.58 -46.47
CA GLU A 576 3.19 7.98 -47.31
C GLU A 576 2.73 9.42 -47.00
N PRO A 577 2.77 10.37 -47.96
CA PRO A 577 2.45 11.79 -47.70
C PRO A 577 1.05 12.02 -47.12
N ALA A 578 0.07 11.19 -47.49
CA ALA A 578 -1.30 11.30 -47.02
C ALA A 578 -1.44 11.05 -45.50
N LEU A 579 -0.54 10.24 -44.92
CA LEU A 579 -0.57 9.83 -43.52
C LEU A 579 0.40 10.61 -42.63
N VAL A 580 1.25 11.47 -43.20
CA VAL A 580 2.25 12.25 -42.46
C VAL A 580 1.69 13.61 -42.04
N ARG A 581 1.90 14.01 -40.78
CA ARG A 581 1.59 15.34 -40.26
C ARG A 581 2.75 15.89 -39.43
N ALA A 582 3.04 17.19 -39.56
CA ALA A 582 3.97 17.90 -38.70
C ALA A 582 3.18 18.71 -37.66
N GLU A 583 3.59 18.62 -36.39
CA GLU A 583 3.10 19.47 -35.30
C GLU A 583 4.27 20.35 -34.83
N THR A 584 4.10 21.67 -34.90
CA THR A 584 5.19 22.67 -34.84
C THR A 584 5.03 23.73 -33.75
N ALA A 585 4.02 23.60 -32.88
CA ALA A 585 3.69 24.60 -31.86
C ALA A 585 4.28 24.27 -30.47
N SER A 586 4.66 23.02 -30.26
CA SER A 586 5.09 22.47 -28.98
C SER A 586 6.48 22.91 -28.53
N THR A 587 6.61 23.30 -27.26
CA THR A 587 7.91 23.67 -26.63
C THR A 587 8.32 22.69 -25.53
N THR A 588 7.39 21.84 -25.09
CA THR A 588 7.62 20.85 -24.03
C THR A 588 7.12 19.47 -24.42
N THR A 589 7.64 18.43 -23.77
CA THR A 589 7.11 17.07 -23.93
C THR A 589 5.61 16.97 -23.59
N GLU A 590 5.12 17.82 -22.68
CA GLU A 590 3.69 17.84 -22.30
C GLU A 590 2.83 18.37 -23.44
N GLU A 591 3.27 19.44 -24.08
CA GLU A 591 2.64 20.05 -25.25
C GLU A 591 2.67 19.12 -26.45
N ASN A 592 3.82 18.47 -26.73
CA ASN A 592 3.91 17.46 -27.79
C ASN A 592 2.77 16.43 -27.70
N LEU A 593 2.53 15.89 -26.50
CA LEU A 593 1.48 14.89 -26.26
C LEU A 593 0.07 15.48 -26.38
N LYS A 594 -0.16 16.70 -25.90
CA LYS A 594 -1.47 17.37 -25.97
C LYS A 594 -1.83 17.75 -27.39
N PHE A 595 -0.93 18.43 -28.10
CA PHE A 595 -1.15 18.91 -29.46
C PHE A 595 -1.24 17.76 -30.46
N SER A 596 -0.44 16.69 -30.30
CA SER A 596 -0.60 15.47 -31.10
C SER A 596 -1.99 14.83 -30.92
N ARG A 597 -2.52 14.80 -29.69
CA ARG A 597 -3.88 14.31 -29.43
C ARG A 597 -4.95 15.22 -30.04
N GLU A 598 -4.76 16.52 -29.96
CA GLU A 598 -5.68 17.51 -30.54
C GLU A 598 -5.73 17.40 -32.07
N LEU A 599 -4.58 17.20 -32.72
CA LEU A 599 -4.49 16.92 -34.14
C LEU A 599 -5.26 15.64 -34.52
N LEU A 600 -5.09 14.58 -33.73
CA LEU A 600 -5.78 13.31 -33.96
C LEU A 600 -7.30 13.43 -33.84
N ARG A 601 -7.77 14.25 -32.88
CA ARG A 601 -9.19 14.57 -32.71
C ARG A 601 -9.73 15.42 -33.84
N ALA A 602 -8.95 16.38 -34.34
CA ALA A 602 -9.33 17.22 -35.47
C ALA A 602 -9.55 16.40 -36.75
N GLU A 603 -8.78 15.32 -36.95
CA GLU A 603 -8.97 14.38 -38.06
C GLU A 603 -10.02 13.29 -37.80
N ALA A 604 -10.81 13.41 -36.73
CA ALA A 604 -11.88 12.48 -36.34
C ALA A 604 -11.44 11.00 -36.29
N ARG A 605 -10.17 10.74 -35.93
CA ARG A 605 -9.64 9.38 -35.76
C ARG A 605 -9.74 8.93 -34.29
N GLY A 606 -9.45 7.65 -34.03
CA GLY A 606 -9.45 7.10 -32.67
C GLY A 606 -8.45 7.79 -31.74
N GLU A 607 -8.53 7.56 -30.42
CA GLU A 607 -7.71 8.30 -29.44
C GLU A 607 -6.39 7.60 -29.05
N ARG A 608 -6.14 6.39 -29.56
CA ARG A 608 -4.99 5.57 -29.16
C ARG A 608 -3.72 5.99 -29.89
N MET A 609 -2.69 6.35 -29.15
CA MET A 609 -1.41 6.80 -29.73
C MET A 609 -0.25 5.87 -29.35
N LEU A 610 0.70 5.74 -30.26
CA LEU A 610 2.01 5.17 -30.00
C LEU A 610 3.06 6.26 -30.14
N VAL A 611 3.77 6.56 -29.07
CA VAL A 611 4.77 7.62 -29.02
C VAL A 611 6.17 7.00 -29.15
N ALA A 612 6.94 7.43 -30.14
CA ALA A 612 8.32 7.05 -30.36
C ALA A 612 9.27 8.14 -29.85
N THR A 613 10.23 7.74 -29.03
CA THR A 613 11.30 8.60 -28.52
C THR A 613 12.53 7.76 -28.16
N ASN A 614 13.60 8.34 -27.61
CA ASN A 614 14.75 7.55 -27.15
C ASN A 614 14.45 6.71 -25.90
N ASP A 615 15.16 5.60 -25.75
CA ASP A 615 15.05 4.65 -24.63
C ASP A 615 15.13 5.28 -23.23
N TYR A 616 16.01 6.25 -23.01
CA TYR A 616 16.12 6.95 -21.72
C TYR A 616 14.91 7.84 -21.41
N HIS A 617 14.22 8.36 -22.43
CA HIS A 617 13.10 9.31 -22.30
C HIS A 617 11.72 8.63 -22.32
N ALA A 618 11.64 7.42 -22.90
CA ALA A 618 10.38 6.72 -23.12
C ALA A 618 9.53 6.55 -21.85
N PHE A 619 10.17 6.26 -20.71
CA PHE A 619 9.44 6.08 -19.46
C PHE A 619 8.91 7.40 -18.88
N ARG A 620 9.65 8.52 -18.99
CA ARG A 620 9.14 9.83 -18.56
C ARG A 620 7.94 10.25 -19.41
N ALA A 621 8.06 10.15 -20.73
CA ALA A 621 6.95 10.45 -21.64
C ALA A 621 5.70 9.61 -21.34
N ALA A 622 5.89 8.35 -20.95
CA ALA A 622 4.80 7.47 -20.54
C ALA A 622 4.12 7.91 -19.24
N LEU A 623 4.89 8.28 -18.22
CA LEU A 623 4.35 8.82 -16.95
C LEU A 623 3.55 10.10 -17.20
N LEU A 624 4.06 10.98 -18.08
CA LEU A 624 3.39 12.22 -18.46
C LEU A 624 2.08 11.97 -19.21
N ALA A 625 2.09 11.10 -20.22
CA ALA A 625 0.87 10.69 -20.93
C ALA A 625 -0.21 10.16 -19.99
N ARG A 626 0.18 9.34 -19.01
CA ARG A 626 -0.75 8.86 -17.98
C ARG A 626 -1.27 9.99 -17.10
N LYS A 627 -0.41 10.92 -16.66
CA LYS A 627 -0.81 12.09 -15.85
C LYS A 627 -1.84 12.96 -16.59
N LEU A 628 -1.70 13.07 -17.91
CA LEU A 628 -2.61 13.79 -18.79
C LEU A 628 -3.89 13.01 -19.17
N GLY A 629 -4.01 11.75 -18.74
CA GLY A 629 -5.14 10.89 -19.10
C GLY A 629 -5.17 10.48 -20.59
N ILE A 630 -4.02 10.55 -21.27
CA ILE A 630 -3.89 10.22 -22.69
C ILE A 630 -3.66 8.71 -22.85
N ASP A 631 -4.43 8.05 -23.73
CA ASP A 631 -4.22 6.64 -24.08
C ASP A 631 -3.06 6.50 -25.07
N ALA A 632 -1.85 6.72 -24.55
CA ALA A 632 -0.61 6.61 -25.31
C ALA A 632 0.31 5.54 -24.74
N GLN A 633 0.77 4.64 -25.61
CA GLN A 633 1.90 3.77 -25.37
C GLN A 633 3.17 4.47 -25.83
N VAL A 634 4.30 4.21 -25.17
CA VAL A 634 5.60 4.78 -25.59
C VAL A 634 6.59 3.66 -25.87
N VAL A 635 7.41 3.83 -26.91
CA VAL A 635 8.50 2.94 -27.34
C VAL A 635 9.82 3.70 -27.45
N GLY A 636 10.91 3.02 -27.11
CA GLY A 636 12.27 3.56 -27.12
C GLY A 636 13.06 3.24 -28.40
N ALA A 637 13.76 4.23 -28.93
CA ALA A 637 14.83 4.12 -29.92
C ALA A 637 16.20 4.08 -29.22
N LYS A 638 17.16 3.35 -29.81
CA LYS A 638 18.50 3.16 -29.22
C LYS A 638 19.22 4.50 -29.02
N THR A 639 19.88 4.64 -27.87
CA THR A 639 20.74 5.80 -27.55
C THR A 639 22.23 5.44 -27.55
N ALA A 640 23.09 6.41 -27.87
CA ALA A 640 24.53 6.25 -27.77
C ALA A 640 24.99 5.96 -26.32
N ARG A 641 25.83 4.93 -26.14
CA ARG A 641 26.24 4.41 -24.83
C ARG A 641 26.91 5.43 -23.89
N TYR A 642 27.64 6.40 -24.43
CA TYR A 642 28.34 7.43 -23.64
C TYR A 642 27.40 8.53 -23.13
N TYR A 643 26.31 8.80 -23.86
CA TYR A 643 25.33 9.84 -23.53
C TYR A 643 24.24 9.33 -22.57
N PHE A 644 23.96 8.03 -22.63
CA PHE A 644 22.91 7.37 -21.85
C PHE A 644 22.91 7.71 -20.35
N PRO A 645 24.05 7.69 -19.60
CA PRO A 645 24.00 7.90 -18.14
C PRO A 645 23.61 9.32 -17.73
N SER A 646 24.18 10.32 -18.40
CA SER A 646 23.86 11.73 -18.14
C SER A 646 22.40 12.02 -18.51
N ALA A 647 21.93 11.45 -19.62
CA ALA A 647 20.55 11.59 -20.05
C ALA A 647 19.57 10.95 -19.04
N VAL A 648 19.82 9.70 -18.62
CA VAL A 648 18.98 9.00 -17.62
C VAL A 648 18.94 9.75 -16.30
N LEU A 649 20.07 10.29 -15.81
CA LEU A 649 20.09 11.09 -14.57
C LEU A 649 19.23 12.36 -14.68
N ARG A 650 19.24 13.01 -15.84
CA ARG A 650 18.38 14.17 -16.11
C ARG A 650 16.91 13.80 -16.14
N GLU A 651 16.56 12.70 -16.81
CA GLU A 651 15.19 12.18 -16.84
C GLU A 651 14.72 11.76 -15.45
N PHE A 652 15.61 11.15 -14.66
CA PHE A 652 15.33 10.79 -13.28
C PHE A 652 15.04 12.00 -12.41
N ALA A 653 15.86 13.05 -12.50
CA ALA A 653 15.62 14.31 -11.79
C ALA A 653 14.25 14.90 -12.18
N ALA A 654 13.92 14.93 -13.46
CA ALA A 654 12.61 15.40 -13.93
C ALA A 654 11.45 14.57 -13.37
N VAL A 655 11.60 13.24 -13.26
CA VAL A 655 10.59 12.36 -12.66
C VAL A 655 10.43 12.60 -11.16
N LEU A 656 11.52 12.81 -10.41
CA LEU A 656 11.44 13.20 -9.01
C LEU A 656 10.66 14.51 -8.82
N PHE A 657 10.85 15.48 -9.74
CA PHE A 657 10.12 16.74 -9.71
C PHE A 657 8.61 16.59 -9.97
N LEU A 658 8.19 15.61 -10.77
CA LEU A 658 6.75 15.35 -11.02
C LEU A 658 5.99 15.01 -9.73
N GLU A 659 6.65 14.34 -8.77
CA GLU A 659 6.09 13.87 -7.50
C GLU A 659 6.89 14.40 -6.29
N LYS A 660 7.43 15.62 -6.39
CA LYS A 660 8.43 16.18 -5.45
C LYS A 660 8.03 16.10 -3.98
N TRP A 661 6.77 16.34 -3.66
CA TRP A 661 6.28 16.34 -2.28
C TRP A 661 6.28 14.95 -1.65
N GLN A 662 6.01 13.91 -2.44
CA GLN A 662 6.06 12.52 -1.97
C GLN A 662 7.51 12.13 -1.67
N HIS A 663 8.43 12.42 -2.60
CA HIS A 663 9.85 12.13 -2.42
C HIS A 663 10.48 12.92 -1.27
N LEU A 664 10.07 14.17 -1.03
CA LEU A 664 10.49 14.96 0.13
C LEU A 664 10.03 14.32 1.45
N ALA A 665 8.75 13.94 1.53
CA ALA A 665 8.21 13.31 2.74
C ALA A 665 8.88 11.96 3.04
N PHE A 666 9.02 11.08 2.04
CA PHE A 666 9.68 9.79 2.21
C PHE A 666 11.18 9.93 2.48
N GLY A 667 11.87 10.83 1.78
CA GLY A 667 13.28 11.11 2.00
C GLY A 667 13.55 11.58 3.43
N LEU A 668 12.77 12.54 3.92
CA LEU A 668 12.85 13.01 5.30
C LEU A 668 12.58 11.88 6.30
N GLY A 669 11.55 11.07 6.07
CA GLY A 669 11.23 9.93 6.91
C GLY A 669 12.37 8.91 7.02
N VAL A 670 13.01 8.58 5.88
CA VAL A 670 14.17 7.67 5.85
C VAL A 670 15.36 8.29 6.59
N THR A 671 15.67 9.57 6.35
CA THR A 671 16.78 10.27 7.02
C THR A 671 16.59 10.28 8.54
N LEU A 672 15.40 10.63 9.02
CA LEU A 672 15.09 10.65 10.46
C LEU A 672 15.16 9.25 11.07
N LEU A 673 14.62 8.24 10.39
CA LEU A 673 14.65 6.85 10.86
C LEU A 673 16.09 6.31 10.94
N SER A 674 16.88 6.47 9.87
CA SER A 674 18.27 6.02 9.84
C SER A 674 19.12 6.74 10.89
N GLY A 675 18.92 8.04 11.08
CA GLY A 675 19.60 8.81 12.13
C GLY A 675 19.19 8.35 13.53
N ALA A 676 17.90 8.13 13.78
CA ALA A 676 17.41 7.65 15.08
C ALA A 676 17.97 6.26 15.41
N VAL A 677 18.01 5.34 14.44
CA VAL A 677 18.61 4.01 14.62
C VAL A 677 20.10 4.12 14.94
N ALA A 678 20.84 4.96 14.21
CA ALA A 678 22.25 5.18 14.48
C ALA A 678 22.49 5.77 15.88
N TRP A 679 21.66 6.74 16.29
CA TRP A 679 21.72 7.35 17.61
C TRP A 679 21.51 6.31 18.71
N ILE A 680 20.50 5.43 18.56
CA ILE A 680 20.24 4.35 19.51
C ILE A 680 21.43 3.39 19.60
N ILE A 681 22.04 3.00 18.49
CA ILE A 681 23.18 2.06 18.47
C ILE A 681 24.43 2.65 19.12
N VAL A 682 24.61 3.96 19.01
CA VAL A 682 25.83 4.63 19.46
C VAL A 682 25.75 5.07 20.93
N ILE A 683 24.54 5.28 21.45
CA ILE A 683 24.32 5.80 22.81
C ILE A 683 23.68 4.76 23.74
N GLY A 684 22.90 3.82 23.20
CA GLY A 684 22.40 2.65 23.92
C GLY A 684 23.38 1.51 23.84
#